data_AF-A0AA40BB32-F1
#
_entry.id   AF-A0AA40BB32-F1
#
_cell.length_a   1.000
_cell.length_b   1.000
_cell.length_c   1.000
_cell.angle_alpha   90.00
_cell.angle_beta   90.00
_cell.angle_gamma   90.00
#
_symmetry.space_group_name_H-M   'P 1'
#
loop_
_entity.id
_entity.type
_entity.pdbx_description
1 polymer ?
#
loop_
_entity_poly.entity_id
_entity_poly.type
_entity_poly.pdbx_seq_one_letter_code
_entity_poly.pdbx_strand_id
1 'polypeptide(L)'
;MIRDVYLTFAVRNLPLGTTENDVYDHITRKHHSAKPTVGSLIREPNRRALQTIVTIRQHAEWKCKMLREEIKERKFRPARPATNVRESDLDVDDEFLGVTTVAEHENPQFDMYFIHGLGGHAFTTWCNDTAVPQMWPKDFFPNDVKAKPLDPKDPTGPHLAGRFSIIGYHADALTSWSATMTIEKAAQELLTNLSVDRPEGCKRPMFFACHSLGGLVTCQALIHALHEDPKRPGQQEDYKKIFFQDGECLVKGIFFFGTPFAGSRLAVFLSVLVKVFGGNGELIDSLKHKSDQLGDIVGKFNQILSHPETKIPILLAYEKHPMRGVGFVTDHNSAVGSFDAEPIGIDGDHRSMVKFATAHEVSYKLVSEKMIRYIQRSLPAAPHRSETMDSTSSLPPYPGPPQSITGTSPPPYEGFWSFPGGIEGSPTAIDSPAPSLPLRQEPEAVNMRPKPNSPVQPAAPPIKFSDLVQTQRGGREDHNKLTRLRMFDTVFIIDDTGSMAETYDEPGARSKWSDLIESLRYIVDIVCRYDKDGVDVHFLCSDHMDESGITDGQEIMDLLNRVGPDEVGGGTYFSQQLWGILTSYLDRFEEWKAGMKDRSRSKGPKMLNLIVVTDGAADDKEDVENVIVEAAKRLDKLGALPYQVGIQFLQIGKDEDAAQWLEELDDSLKGEHGVRDIVDTRPWDHPREIGKPLQERLAQILLGAIDRSQDGNGTVEV
;
A
#
# COMPACT_ATOMS: atom_id res chain seq x y z
N MET A 1 -25.96 3.45 -6.15
CA MET A 1 -26.45 2.12 -5.70
C MET A 1 -25.76 1.84 -4.36
N ILE A 2 -26.47 1.39 -3.31
CA ILE A 2 -25.84 1.21 -1.99
C ILE A 2 -24.79 0.08 -2.08
N ARG A 3 -23.52 0.42 -1.90
CA ARG A 3 -22.44 -0.57 -1.76
C ARG A 3 -22.52 -1.20 -0.37
N ASP A 4 -22.40 -2.53 -0.30
CA ASP A 4 -22.26 -3.23 0.97
C ASP A 4 -20.81 -3.12 1.47
N VAL A 5 -20.66 -2.91 2.77
CA VAL A 5 -19.37 -2.82 3.47
C VAL A 5 -19.30 -3.89 4.56
N TYR A 6 -18.09 -4.26 4.99
CA TYR A 6 -17.89 -5.41 5.87
C TYR A 6 -17.00 -5.07 7.06
N LEU A 7 -17.52 -5.27 8.27
CA LEU A 7 -16.74 -5.26 9.50
C LEU A 7 -16.17 -6.67 9.72
N THR A 8 -14.85 -6.82 9.79
CA THR A 8 -14.20 -8.11 10.11
C THR A 8 -13.25 -7.95 11.29
N PHE A 9 -13.34 -8.83 12.28
CA PHE A 9 -12.64 -8.72 13.56
C PHE A 9 -12.37 -10.11 14.15
N ALA A 10 -11.28 -10.23 14.92
CA ALA A 10 -11.06 -11.35 15.82
C ALA A 10 -11.87 -11.15 17.11
N VAL A 11 -12.52 -12.22 17.58
CA VAL A 11 -13.07 -12.33 18.92
C VAL A 11 -12.19 -13.29 19.70
N ARG A 12 -11.49 -12.78 20.72
CA ARG A 12 -10.55 -13.51 21.58
C ARG A 12 -11.17 -13.72 22.98
N ASN A 13 -10.46 -14.43 23.86
CA ASN A 13 -10.87 -14.76 25.24
C ASN A 13 -12.20 -15.54 25.35
N LEU A 14 -12.55 -16.32 24.32
CA LEU A 14 -13.75 -17.17 24.34
C LEU A 14 -13.53 -18.41 25.22
N PRO A 15 -14.48 -18.79 26.10
CA PRO A 15 -14.30 -19.96 26.96
C PRO A 15 -14.16 -21.27 26.18
N LEU A 16 -13.38 -22.21 26.72
CA LEU A 16 -13.31 -23.57 26.18
C LEU A 16 -14.70 -24.24 26.19
N GLY A 17 -15.07 -24.88 25.08
CA GLY A 17 -16.39 -25.48 24.88
C GLY A 17 -17.44 -24.54 24.27
N THR A 18 -17.07 -23.30 23.94
CA THR A 18 -17.83 -22.44 23.03
C THR A 18 -17.92 -23.09 21.64
N THR A 19 -19.03 -22.87 20.93
CA THR A 19 -19.26 -23.24 19.52
C THR A 19 -19.46 -22.00 18.64
N GLU A 20 -19.30 -22.15 17.32
CA GLU A 20 -19.53 -21.07 16.36
C GLU A 20 -20.97 -20.52 16.47
N ASN A 21 -21.94 -21.40 16.75
CA ASN A 21 -23.32 -21.02 17.00
C ASN A 21 -23.48 -20.18 18.28
N ASP A 22 -22.70 -20.42 19.35
CA ASP A 22 -22.77 -19.58 20.56
C ASP A 22 -22.34 -18.14 20.25
N VAL A 23 -21.32 -17.96 19.40
CA VAL A 23 -20.85 -16.64 18.94
C VAL A 23 -21.88 -15.99 18.01
N TYR A 24 -22.43 -16.74 17.06
CA TYR A 24 -23.51 -16.29 16.16
C TYR A 24 -24.74 -15.81 16.95
N ASP A 25 -25.23 -16.64 17.88
CA ASP A 25 -26.38 -16.34 18.74
C ASP A 25 -26.09 -15.19 19.70
N HIS A 26 -24.84 -15.01 20.14
CA HIS A 26 -24.44 -13.87 20.98
C HIS A 26 -24.59 -12.55 20.23
N ILE A 27 -24.05 -12.48 19.01
CA ILE A 27 -24.05 -11.27 18.20
C ILE A 27 -25.47 -10.99 17.68
N THR A 28 -26.18 -11.98 17.16
CA THR A 28 -27.54 -11.78 16.61
C THR A 28 -28.59 -11.43 17.65
N ARG A 29 -28.54 -11.99 18.87
CA ARG A 29 -29.43 -11.61 19.99
C ARG A 29 -29.29 -10.15 20.40
N LYS A 30 -28.15 -9.53 20.12
CA LYS A 30 -27.86 -8.11 20.39
C LYS A 30 -28.07 -7.24 19.15
N HIS A 31 -27.79 -7.78 17.96
CA HIS A 31 -27.84 -7.10 16.67
C HIS A 31 -28.60 -7.98 15.66
N HIS A 32 -29.93 -8.01 15.75
CA HIS A 32 -30.80 -8.92 14.99
C HIS A 32 -30.64 -8.86 13.45
N SER A 33 -30.13 -7.74 12.91
CA SER A 33 -29.85 -7.56 11.49
C SER A 33 -28.47 -8.06 11.03
N ALA A 34 -27.52 -8.31 11.94
CA ALA A 34 -26.10 -8.43 11.61
C ALA A 34 -25.71 -9.68 10.81
N LYS A 35 -26.45 -10.80 10.98
CA LYS A 35 -26.22 -12.08 10.27
C LYS A 35 -24.72 -12.45 10.12
N PRO A 36 -23.96 -12.54 11.22
CA PRO A 36 -22.50 -12.71 11.20
C PRO A 36 -22.08 -14.02 10.53
N THR A 37 -21.03 -13.96 9.71
CA THR A 37 -20.25 -15.14 9.34
C THR A 37 -19.21 -15.36 10.44
N VAL A 38 -19.29 -16.49 11.14
CA VAL A 38 -18.35 -16.88 12.20
C VAL A 38 -17.40 -17.94 11.64
N GLY A 39 -16.10 -17.73 11.75
CA GLY A 39 -15.08 -18.72 11.38
C GLY A 39 -14.92 -19.84 12.42
N SER A 40 -14.18 -20.88 12.06
CA SER A 40 -13.84 -21.99 12.97
C SER A 40 -13.22 -21.49 14.27
N LEU A 41 -13.58 -22.08 15.40
CA LEU A 41 -12.96 -21.77 16.70
C LEU A 41 -11.57 -22.42 16.83
N ILE A 42 -10.57 -21.57 17.08
CA ILE A 42 -9.14 -21.92 17.15
C ILE A 42 -8.65 -21.68 18.58
N ARG A 43 -7.68 -22.46 19.06
CA ARG A 43 -7.09 -22.22 20.39
C ARG A 43 -6.10 -21.05 20.35
N GLU A 44 -6.15 -20.20 21.35
CA GLU A 44 -5.09 -19.20 21.56
C GLU A 44 -3.75 -19.89 21.90
N PRO A 45 -2.59 -19.24 21.69
CA PRO A 45 -1.27 -19.81 22.02
C PRO A 45 -1.14 -20.29 23.47
N ASN A 46 -1.78 -19.58 24.41
CA ASN A 46 -1.85 -19.95 25.83
C ASN A 46 -2.70 -21.21 26.12
N ARG A 47 -3.51 -21.68 25.13
CA ARG A 47 -4.45 -22.81 25.13
C ARG A 47 -5.57 -22.78 26.19
N ARG A 48 -5.72 -21.67 26.94
CA ARG A 48 -6.75 -21.45 27.97
C ARG A 48 -8.07 -20.93 27.41
N ALA A 49 -8.03 -20.23 26.29
CA ALA A 49 -9.20 -19.69 25.59
C ALA A 49 -9.21 -20.09 24.11
N LEU A 50 -10.33 -19.79 23.46
CA LEU A 50 -10.56 -19.88 22.02
C LEU A 50 -10.61 -18.47 21.41
N GLN A 51 -10.35 -18.40 20.11
CA GLN A 51 -10.57 -17.23 19.26
C GLN A 51 -11.29 -17.64 17.97
N THR A 52 -12.00 -16.71 17.33
CA THR A 52 -12.56 -16.87 15.98
C THR A 52 -12.53 -15.53 15.25
N ILE A 53 -12.57 -15.55 13.93
CA ILE A 53 -12.75 -14.36 13.09
C ILE A 53 -14.22 -14.26 12.70
N VAL A 54 -14.82 -13.09 12.94
CA VAL A 54 -16.21 -12.79 12.61
C VAL A 54 -16.24 -11.71 11.54
N THR A 55 -17.03 -11.93 10.49
CA THR A 55 -17.31 -10.96 9.43
C THR A 55 -18.80 -10.61 9.42
N ILE A 56 -19.12 -9.32 9.39
CA ILE A 56 -20.49 -8.78 9.43
C ILE A 56 -20.71 -7.84 8.26
N ARG A 57 -21.71 -8.14 7.44
CA ARG A 57 -22.16 -7.28 6.34
C ARG A 57 -22.99 -6.11 6.88
N GLN A 58 -22.72 -4.92 6.37
CA GLN A 58 -23.43 -3.68 6.65
C GLN A 58 -23.68 -2.91 5.35
N HIS A 59 -24.53 -1.88 5.43
CA HIS A 59 -24.92 -1.05 4.29
C HIS A 59 -24.40 0.40 4.39
N ALA A 60 -23.51 0.68 5.35
CA ALA A 60 -22.80 1.97 5.55
C ALA A 60 -21.69 1.80 6.60
N GLU A 61 -20.55 2.49 6.43
CA GLU A 61 -19.38 2.32 7.32
C GLU A 61 -19.63 2.78 8.76
N TRP A 62 -20.45 3.82 8.97
CA TRP A 62 -20.81 4.26 10.31
C TRP A 62 -21.50 3.16 11.13
N LYS A 63 -22.17 2.19 10.48
CA LYS A 63 -22.74 1.00 11.14
C LYS A 63 -21.67 -0.01 11.51
N CYS A 64 -20.61 -0.16 10.72
CA CYS A 64 -19.42 -0.92 11.12
C CYS A 64 -18.79 -0.28 12.35
N LYS A 65 -18.59 1.05 12.35
CA LYS A 65 -18.00 1.79 13.48
C LYS A 65 -18.85 1.72 14.76
N MET A 66 -20.17 1.89 14.67
CA MET A 66 -21.05 1.70 15.83
C MET A 66 -21.02 0.25 16.35
N LEU A 67 -21.01 -0.74 15.46
CA LEU A 67 -21.01 -2.15 15.84
C LEU A 67 -19.68 -2.58 16.48
N ARG A 68 -18.55 -2.04 16.00
CA ARG A 68 -17.21 -2.21 16.59
C ARG A 68 -17.23 -1.86 18.08
N GLU A 69 -17.65 -0.64 18.40
CA GLU A 69 -17.69 -0.13 19.78
C GLU A 69 -18.77 -0.82 20.62
N GLU A 70 -19.92 -1.18 20.03
CA GLU A 70 -20.94 -1.93 20.75
C GLU A 70 -20.49 -3.33 21.18
N ILE A 71 -19.63 -4.05 20.43
CA ILE A 71 -19.20 -5.41 20.80
C ILE A 71 -18.02 -5.40 21.80
N LYS A 72 -17.11 -4.41 21.72
CA LYS A 72 -15.84 -4.36 22.49
C LYS A 72 -15.93 -4.49 24.00
N GLU A 73 -17.06 -4.12 24.64
CA GLU A 73 -17.22 -4.18 26.10
C GLU A 73 -18.13 -5.32 26.59
N ARG A 74 -18.42 -6.32 25.75
CA ARG A 74 -19.54 -7.26 25.99
C ARG A 74 -19.10 -8.63 26.50
N LYS A 75 -19.39 -8.88 27.79
CA LYS A 75 -19.33 -10.20 28.44
C LYS A 75 -19.99 -11.33 27.67
N PHE A 76 -19.32 -12.48 27.63
CA PHE A 76 -19.76 -13.70 26.97
C PHE A 76 -20.00 -14.86 27.94
N ARG A 77 -20.99 -15.69 27.59
CA ARG A 77 -21.20 -17.05 28.09
C ARG A 77 -21.74 -17.89 26.92
N PRO A 78 -21.15 -19.08 26.64
CA PRO A 78 -21.78 -20.03 25.74
C PRO A 78 -23.04 -20.62 26.38
N ALA A 79 -23.99 -21.10 25.57
CA ALA A 79 -25.24 -21.69 26.02
C ALA A 79 -25.06 -23.06 26.72
N ARG A 80 -23.94 -23.74 26.48
CA ARG A 80 -23.53 -24.99 27.14
C ARG A 80 -22.09 -24.90 27.64
N PRO A 81 -21.83 -24.15 28.73
CA PRO A 81 -20.47 -23.98 29.24
C PRO A 81 -19.86 -25.31 29.70
N ALA A 82 -18.58 -25.50 29.41
CA ALA A 82 -17.79 -26.51 30.11
C ALA A 82 -17.78 -26.22 31.62
N THR A 83 -17.70 -27.25 32.45
CA THR A 83 -17.77 -27.11 33.91
C THR A 83 -16.69 -26.17 34.43
N ASN A 84 -17.09 -25.19 35.25
CA ASN A 84 -16.27 -24.11 35.83
C ASN A 84 -15.89 -22.93 34.90
N VAL A 85 -16.47 -22.80 33.71
CA VAL A 85 -16.39 -21.56 32.92
C VAL A 85 -17.00 -20.38 33.69
N ARG A 86 -16.18 -19.34 33.95
CA ARG A 86 -16.64 -18.04 34.44
C ARG A 86 -17.16 -17.18 33.28
N GLU A 87 -17.85 -16.10 33.63
CA GLU A 87 -18.07 -14.99 32.69
C GLU A 87 -16.69 -14.46 32.25
N SER A 88 -16.43 -14.41 30.95
CA SER A 88 -15.28 -13.68 30.39
C SER A 88 -15.77 -12.43 29.66
N ASP A 89 -15.02 -11.35 29.79
CA ASP A 89 -15.14 -10.19 28.94
C ASP A 89 -14.52 -10.54 27.58
N LEU A 90 -15.23 -10.26 26.47
CA LEU A 90 -14.66 -10.49 25.14
C LEU A 90 -13.57 -9.47 24.86
N ASP A 91 -12.51 -9.93 24.20
CA ASP A 91 -11.55 -9.05 23.56
C ASP A 91 -11.86 -9.04 22.05
N VAL A 92 -11.89 -7.85 21.46
CA VAL A 92 -12.34 -7.60 20.08
C VAL A 92 -11.25 -6.81 19.37
N ASP A 93 -10.50 -7.52 18.56
CA ASP A 93 -9.33 -7.02 17.85
C ASP A 93 -9.61 -7.00 16.35
N ASP A 94 -9.69 -5.80 15.80
CA ASP A 94 -9.86 -5.54 14.37
C ASP A 94 -8.74 -4.70 13.75
N GLU A 95 -7.63 -4.55 14.48
CA GLU A 95 -6.34 -4.08 13.96
C GLU A 95 -5.39 -5.28 13.67
N PHE A 96 -5.72 -6.46 14.21
CA PHE A 96 -5.04 -7.76 14.01
C PHE A 96 -3.54 -7.74 14.33
N LEU A 97 -3.13 -6.88 15.28
CA LEU A 97 -1.75 -6.72 15.72
C LEU A 97 -1.23 -7.95 16.45
N GLY A 98 0.05 -8.26 16.30
CA GLY A 98 0.63 -9.52 16.77
C GLY A 98 0.16 -10.72 15.97
N VAL A 99 0.29 -11.93 16.52
CA VAL A 99 -0.08 -13.17 15.80
C VAL A 99 -1.58 -13.47 15.94
N THR A 100 -2.26 -13.61 14.80
CA THR A 100 -3.66 -14.05 14.75
C THR A 100 -3.79 -15.26 13.85
N THR A 101 -4.09 -16.42 14.44
CA THR A 101 -4.34 -17.66 13.69
C THR A 101 -5.71 -17.60 13.03
N VAL A 102 -5.72 -17.60 11.70
CA VAL A 102 -6.93 -17.45 10.88
C VAL A 102 -7.55 -18.81 10.50
N ALA A 103 -6.73 -19.87 10.48
CA ALA A 103 -7.15 -21.25 10.29
C ALA A 103 -6.15 -22.23 10.95
N GLU A 104 -6.64 -23.35 11.48
CA GLU A 104 -5.80 -24.43 12.03
C GLU A 104 -6.41 -25.79 11.67
N HIS A 105 -5.59 -26.72 11.18
CA HIS A 105 -5.98 -28.13 10.99
C HIS A 105 -5.71 -28.93 12.27
N GLU A 106 -6.45 -30.01 12.48
CA GLU A 106 -6.12 -30.96 13.55
C GLU A 106 -4.69 -31.50 13.38
N ASN A 107 -3.91 -31.49 14.47
CA ASN A 107 -2.51 -31.94 14.51
C ASN A 107 -1.61 -31.28 13.45
N PRO A 108 -1.46 -29.93 13.47
CA PRO A 108 -0.74 -29.20 12.43
C PRO A 108 0.74 -29.58 12.42
N GLN A 109 1.23 -29.99 11.26
CA GLN A 109 2.62 -30.42 11.00
C GLN A 109 3.56 -29.20 10.90
N PHE A 110 3.06 -28.06 10.43
CA PHE A 110 3.81 -26.81 10.22
C PHE A 110 3.03 -25.57 10.67
N ASP A 111 3.73 -24.45 10.81
CA ASP A 111 3.16 -23.10 10.90
C ASP A 111 3.43 -22.31 9.61
N MET A 112 2.44 -21.55 9.18
CA MET A 112 2.48 -20.67 8.02
C MET A 112 2.10 -19.25 8.47
N TYR A 113 3.02 -18.30 8.32
CA TYR A 113 2.85 -16.92 8.75
C TYR A 113 2.74 -15.97 7.56
N PHE A 114 1.73 -15.10 7.58
CA PHE A 114 1.42 -14.13 6.53
C PHE A 114 1.68 -12.71 7.04
N ILE A 115 2.67 -12.02 6.46
CA ILE A 115 3.22 -10.75 6.95
C ILE A 115 2.95 -9.64 5.92
N HIS A 116 2.19 -8.62 6.33
CA HIS A 116 1.75 -7.54 5.44
C HIS A 116 2.86 -6.53 5.11
N GLY A 117 2.63 -5.73 4.07
CA GLY A 117 3.50 -4.63 3.65
C GLY A 117 3.27 -3.32 4.39
N LEU A 118 3.96 -2.28 3.90
CA LEU A 118 3.78 -0.88 4.31
C LEU A 118 2.32 -0.46 4.18
N GLY A 119 1.78 0.31 5.14
CA GLY A 119 0.44 0.90 5.07
C GLY A 119 -0.71 -0.10 4.91
N GLY A 120 -0.40 -1.39 4.86
CA GLY A 120 -1.35 -2.49 4.85
C GLY A 120 -1.72 -2.89 6.27
N HIS A 121 -2.89 -3.49 6.39
CA HIS A 121 -3.42 -4.02 7.63
C HIS A 121 -3.50 -5.55 7.52
N ALA A 122 -3.19 -6.25 8.61
CA ALA A 122 -2.81 -7.67 8.57
C ALA A 122 -3.87 -8.60 7.98
N PHE A 123 -5.16 -8.28 8.12
CA PHE A 123 -6.24 -9.02 7.47
C PHE A 123 -6.48 -8.57 6.02
N THR A 124 -6.56 -7.26 5.78
CA THR A 124 -7.03 -6.70 4.49
C THR A 124 -5.99 -6.70 3.38
N THR A 125 -4.70 -6.79 3.68
CA THR A 125 -3.65 -7.01 2.66
C THR A 125 -3.86 -8.31 1.88
N TRP A 126 -4.38 -9.37 2.52
CA TRP A 126 -4.60 -10.68 1.88
C TRP A 126 -6.07 -10.94 1.51
N CYS A 127 -6.93 -9.93 1.64
CA CYS A 127 -8.34 -9.98 1.33
C CYS A 127 -8.64 -9.34 -0.02
N ASN A 128 -9.55 -9.91 -0.80
CA ASN A 128 -10.07 -9.29 -2.02
C ASN A 128 -10.79 -7.96 -1.72
N ASP A 129 -10.88 -7.09 -2.74
CA ASP A 129 -11.60 -5.81 -2.70
C ASP A 129 -13.00 -5.91 -3.35
N THR A 130 -13.60 -7.11 -3.34
CA THR A 130 -14.90 -7.36 -3.97
C THR A 130 -16.06 -7.21 -2.99
N ALA A 131 -17.29 -7.19 -3.52
CA ALA A 131 -18.52 -7.10 -2.74
C ALA A 131 -18.80 -8.27 -1.78
N VAL A 132 -17.93 -9.28 -1.69
CA VAL A 132 -17.87 -10.26 -0.59
C VAL A 132 -16.38 -10.51 -0.24
N PRO A 133 -15.91 -10.16 0.97
CA PRO A 133 -14.52 -10.35 1.34
C PRO A 133 -14.17 -11.85 1.35
N GLN A 134 -13.11 -12.21 0.61
CA GLN A 134 -12.44 -13.51 0.70
C GLN A 134 -10.98 -13.26 1.00
N MET A 135 -10.46 -13.94 2.02
CA MET A 135 -9.10 -13.78 2.52
C MET A 135 -8.38 -15.11 2.32
N TRP A 136 -7.62 -15.24 1.24
CA TRP A 136 -7.15 -16.55 0.75
C TRP A 136 -6.28 -17.35 1.74
N PRO A 137 -5.50 -16.75 2.67
CA PRO A 137 -4.82 -17.48 3.75
C PRO A 137 -5.75 -18.20 4.74
N LYS A 138 -7.02 -17.78 4.82
CA LYS A 138 -8.07 -18.34 5.66
C LYS A 138 -9.05 -19.21 4.85
N ASP A 139 -9.51 -18.71 3.71
CA ASP A 139 -10.67 -19.25 3.01
C ASP A 139 -10.31 -20.30 1.94
N PHE A 140 -9.15 -20.17 1.29
CA PHE A 140 -8.76 -21.04 0.16
C PHE A 140 -7.58 -21.95 0.52
N PHE A 141 -6.44 -21.37 0.91
CA PHE A 141 -5.17 -22.09 1.05
C PHE A 141 -5.17 -23.20 2.11
N PRO A 142 -5.85 -23.07 3.26
CA PRO A 142 -5.99 -24.19 4.20
C PRO A 142 -6.70 -25.39 3.56
N ASN A 143 -7.76 -25.15 2.80
CA ASN A 143 -8.50 -26.21 2.10
C ASN A 143 -7.65 -26.87 1.01
N ASP A 144 -6.93 -26.08 0.21
CA ASP A 144 -6.03 -26.60 -0.84
C ASP A 144 -4.83 -27.37 -0.27
N VAL A 145 -4.30 -26.97 0.89
CA VAL A 145 -3.32 -27.75 1.66
C VAL A 145 -3.95 -29.07 2.12
N LYS A 146 -5.12 -29.02 2.77
CA LYS A 146 -5.79 -30.21 3.33
C LYS A 146 -6.18 -31.24 2.27
N ALA A 147 -6.38 -30.82 1.03
CA ALA A 147 -6.68 -31.67 -0.12
C ALA A 147 -5.47 -32.42 -0.70
N LYS A 148 -4.27 -32.29 -0.11
CA LYS A 148 -3.02 -32.86 -0.64
C LYS A 148 -2.42 -33.88 0.34
N PRO A 149 -1.90 -35.02 -0.15
CA PRO A 149 -1.21 -35.99 0.70
C PRO A 149 0.11 -35.42 1.23
N LEU A 150 0.56 -35.91 2.38
CA LEU A 150 1.85 -35.57 2.98
C LEU A 150 3.02 -36.07 2.11
N ASP A 151 2.98 -37.35 1.70
CA ASP A 151 3.86 -37.90 0.66
C ASP A 151 3.08 -38.02 -0.66
N PRO A 152 3.48 -37.31 -1.74
CA PRO A 152 2.91 -37.49 -3.08
C PRO A 152 2.93 -38.93 -3.63
N LYS A 153 3.72 -39.85 -3.04
CA LYS A 153 3.78 -41.28 -3.38
C LYS A 153 2.72 -42.13 -2.66
N ASP A 154 2.12 -41.64 -1.58
CA ASP A 154 1.01 -42.28 -0.88
C ASP A 154 -0.21 -41.33 -0.82
N PRO A 155 -1.03 -41.28 -1.88
CA PRO A 155 -2.27 -40.49 -1.90
C PRO A 155 -3.33 -40.95 -0.89
N THR A 156 -3.16 -42.13 -0.28
CA THR A 156 -4.07 -42.69 0.73
C THR A 156 -3.66 -42.44 2.17
N GLY A 157 -2.43 -41.96 2.38
CA GLY A 157 -1.86 -41.68 3.68
C GLY A 157 -2.33 -40.36 4.32
N PRO A 158 -1.67 -39.94 5.41
CA PRO A 158 -1.94 -38.65 6.05
C PRO A 158 -1.86 -37.50 5.05
N HIS A 159 -2.81 -36.57 5.12
CA HIS A 159 -2.80 -35.35 4.32
C HIS A 159 -2.07 -34.22 5.07
N LEU A 160 -1.80 -33.11 4.37
CA LEU A 160 -1.11 -31.97 4.97
C LEU A 160 -1.99 -31.27 6.03
N ALA A 161 -1.43 -31.11 7.22
CA ALA A 161 -2.02 -30.39 8.33
C ALA A 161 -1.19 -29.14 8.62
N GLY A 162 -1.80 -27.95 8.56
CA GLY A 162 -1.11 -26.67 8.77
C GLY A 162 -1.83 -25.79 9.78
N ARG A 163 -1.09 -24.86 10.37
CA ARG A 163 -1.61 -23.73 11.14
C ARG A 163 -1.26 -22.45 10.40
N PHE A 164 -2.28 -21.62 10.11
CA PHE A 164 -2.16 -20.45 9.24
C PHE A 164 -2.47 -19.20 10.07
N SER A 165 -1.51 -18.28 10.17
CA SER A 165 -1.65 -17.07 10.97
C SER A 165 -1.20 -15.84 10.18
N ILE A 166 -1.89 -14.72 10.35
CA ILE A 166 -1.36 -13.40 10.00
C ILE A 166 -0.53 -12.86 11.17
N ILE A 167 0.44 -12.00 10.87
CA ILE A 167 1.16 -11.21 11.88
C ILE A 167 0.99 -9.73 11.54
N GLY A 168 0.36 -8.98 12.44
CA GLY A 168 0.24 -7.52 12.37
C GLY A 168 1.35 -6.78 13.12
N TYR A 169 1.77 -5.65 12.56
CA TYR A 169 2.71 -4.70 13.16
C TYR A 169 2.36 -3.27 12.74
N HIS A 170 2.90 -2.26 13.44
CA HIS A 170 2.63 -0.85 13.14
C HIS A 170 3.32 -0.37 11.85
N ALA A 171 2.68 -0.63 10.70
CA ALA A 171 3.15 -0.22 9.38
C ALA A 171 2.83 1.25 9.03
N ASP A 172 1.89 1.87 9.74
CA ASP A 172 1.58 3.31 9.71
C ASP A 172 2.74 4.18 10.20
N ALA A 173 3.60 3.63 11.06
CA ALA A 173 4.71 4.32 11.71
C ALA A 173 5.75 4.93 10.76
N LEU A 174 5.72 4.63 9.45
CA LEU A 174 6.50 5.37 8.45
C LEU A 174 6.15 6.86 8.39
N THR A 175 4.89 7.23 8.57
CA THR A 175 4.45 8.64 8.64
C THR A 175 5.21 9.45 9.69
N SER A 176 5.79 8.77 10.70
CA SER A 176 6.55 9.38 11.79
C SER A 176 8.06 9.07 11.76
N TRP A 177 8.51 8.00 11.10
CA TRP A 177 9.88 7.46 11.22
C TRP A 177 10.46 6.97 9.88
N SER A 178 11.74 7.30 9.61
CA SER A 178 12.47 6.81 8.43
C SER A 178 12.46 5.28 8.32
N ALA A 179 12.18 4.73 7.13
CA ALA A 179 11.81 3.31 7.02
C ALA A 179 12.87 2.29 7.45
N THR A 180 14.17 2.61 7.47
CA THR A 180 15.17 1.70 8.07
C THR A 180 14.92 1.48 9.56
N MET A 181 14.45 2.50 10.30
CA MET A 181 14.07 2.38 11.71
C MET A 181 12.74 1.66 11.91
N THR A 182 11.80 1.74 10.95
CA THR A 182 10.53 1.01 11.04
C THR A 182 10.68 -0.45 10.61
N ILE A 183 11.53 -0.77 9.63
CA ILE A 183 11.95 -2.15 9.35
C ILE A 183 12.60 -2.77 10.60
N GLU A 184 13.51 -2.03 11.25
CA GLU A 184 14.19 -2.43 12.48
C GLU A 184 13.21 -2.71 13.63
N LYS A 185 12.26 -1.81 13.89
CA LYS A 185 11.24 -1.98 14.94
C LYS A 185 10.25 -3.09 14.63
N ALA A 186 9.69 -3.11 13.42
CA ALA A 186 8.78 -4.17 12.98
C ALA A 186 9.44 -5.55 13.02
N ALA A 187 10.75 -5.65 12.77
CA ALA A 187 11.50 -6.89 12.94
C ALA A 187 11.61 -7.33 14.40
N GLN A 188 11.82 -6.39 15.34
CA GLN A 188 11.84 -6.67 16.77
C GLN A 188 10.44 -7.02 17.31
N GLU A 189 9.38 -6.37 16.82
CA GLU A 189 7.98 -6.73 17.08
C GLU A 189 7.65 -8.14 16.54
N LEU A 190 8.01 -8.43 15.28
CA LEU A 190 7.85 -9.75 14.66
C LEU A 190 8.54 -10.86 15.47
N LEU A 191 9.77 -10.64 15.91
CA LEU A 191 10.51 -11.58 16.77
C LEU A 191 9.83 -11.81 18.13
N THR A 192 9.34 -10.73 18.75
CA THR A 192 8.63 -10.80 20.03
C THR A 192 7.30 -11.54 19.87
N ASN A 193 6.55 -11.26 18.81
CA ASN A 193 5.30 -11.93 18.47
C ASN A 193 5.51 -13.43 18.22
N LEU A 194 6.55 -13.80 17.48
CA LEU A 194 6.92 -15.21 17.25
C LEU A 194 7.40 -15.92 18.54
N SER A 195 8.06 -15.22 19.47
CA SER A 195 8.52 -15.82 20.74
C SER A 195 7.37 -16.10 21.72
N VAL A 196 6.29 -15.31 21.67
CA VAL A 196 5.07 -15.52 22.46
C VAL A 196 4.16 -16.57 21.81
N ASP A 197 4.11 -16.62 20.47
CA ASP A 197 3.29 -17.57 19.72
C ASP A 197 3.80 -19.02 19.77
N ARG A 198 5.12 -19.20 19.77
CA ARG A 198 5.77 -20.52 19.70
C ARG A 198 6.19 -20.99 21.09
N PRO A 199 5.62 -22.10 21.61
CA PRO A 199 6.09 -22.70 22.86
C PRO A 199 7.58 -23.05 22.79
N GLU A 200 8.27 -22.96 23.93
CA GLU A 200 9.66 -23.40 24.05
C GLU A 200 9.80 -24.87 23.60
N GLY A 201 10.79 -25.15 22.75
CA GLY A 201 10.98 -26.47 22.15
C GLY A 201 10.04 -26.81 20.97
N CYS A 202 9.27 -25.86 20.42
CA CYS A 202 8.37 -26.11 19.29
C CYS A 202 9.13 -26.39 17.97
N LYS A 203 9.31 -27.68 17.64
CA LYS A 203 10.05 -28.16 16.45
C LYS A 203 9.25 -28.17 15.14
N ARG A 204 8.04 -27.58 15.10
CA ARG A 204 7.22 -27.54 13.87
C ARG A 204 7.85 -26.60 12.83
N PRO A 205 8.09 -27.04 11.58
CA PRO A 205 8.61 -26.18 10.52
C PRO A 205 7.77 -24.92 10.29
N MET A 206 8.46 -23.86 9.91
CA MET A 206 7.93 -22.52 9.70
C MET A 206 8.06 -22.13 8.23
N PHE A 207 6.97 -21.56 7.70
CA PHE A 207 6.92 -20.96 6.38
C PHE A 207 6.39 -19.53 6.48
N PHE A 208 6.88 -18.65 5.61
CA PHE A 208 6.50 -17.24 5.58
C PHE A 208 5.98 -16.84 4.20
N ALA A 209 4.85 -16.14 4.13
CA ALA A 209 4.41 -15.40 2.96
C ALA A 209 4.45 -13.90 3.31
N CYS A 210 5.22 -13.13 2.56
CA CYS A 210 5.55 -11.75 2.92
C CYS A 210 5.17 -10.83 1.76
N HIS A 211 4.31 -9.84 2.00
CA HIS A 211 3.99 -8.81 1.01
C HIS A 211 4.88 -7.58 1.20
N SER A 212 5.47 -7.11 0.11
CA SER A 212 6.20 -5.85 0.02
C SER A 212 7.21 -5.63 1.16
N LEU A 213 7.09 -4.53 1.93
CA LEU A 213 7.96 -4.20 3.06
C LEU A 213 8.06 -5.32 4.10
N GLY A 214 6.99 -6.10 4.30
CA GLY A 214 6.96 -7.26 5.19
C GLY A 214 8.02 -8.31 4.87
N GLY A 215 8.47 -8.39 3.60
CA GLY A 215 9.61 -9.21 3.20
C GLY A 215 10.92 -8.70 3.79
N LEU A 216 11.19 -7.39 3.73
CA LEU A 216 12.40 -6.79 4.33
C LEU A 216 12.37 -6.86 5.86
N VAL A 217 11.19 -6.69 6.47
CA VAL A 217 10.96 -6.91 7.92
C VAL A 217 11.31 -8.35 8.32
N THR A 218 10.88 -9.34 7.51
CA THR A 218 11.19 -10.76 7.74
C THR A 218 12.68 -11.05 7.57
N CYS A 219 13.33 -10.47 6.54
CA CYS A 219 14.78 -10.57 6.36
C CYS A 219 15.54 -9.99 7.56
N GLN A 220 15.15 -8.80 8.05
CA GLN A 220 15.81 -8.15 9.19
C GLN A 220 15.59 -8.94 10.50
N ALA A 221 14.41 -9.51 10.72
CA ALA A 221 14.15 -10.41 11.86
C ALA A 221 15.04 -11.66 11.82
N LEU A 222 15.22 -12.27 10.64
CA LEU A 222 16.12 -13.42 10.48
C LEU A 222 17.60 -13.02 10.62
N ILE A 223 18.02 -11.83 10.17
CA ILE A 223 19.36 -11.28 10.44
C ILE A 223 19.59 -11.13 11.94
N HIS A 224 18.63 -10.55 12.67
CA HIS A 224 18.71 -10.42 14.12
C HIS A 224 18.82 -11.76 14.85
N ALA A 225 18.15 -12.81 14.38
CA ALA A 225 18.18 -14.11 15.05
C ALA A 225 19.35 -15.02 14.61
N LEU A 226 19.85 -14.90 13.38
CA LEU A 226 20.70 -15.91 12.72
C LEU A 226 22.06 -15.40 12.20
N HIS A 227 22.25 -14.09 11.97
CA HIS A 227 23.49 -13.55 11.40
C HIS A 227 24.42 -13.04 12.50
N GLU A 228 25.46 -13.83 12.83
CA GLU A 228 26.39 -13.52 13.92
C GLU A 228 27.13 -12.18 13.70
N ASP A 229 26.93 -11.22 14.61
CA ASP A 229 27.65 -9.95 14.63
C ASP A 229 28.89 -10.06 15.55
N PRO A 230 30.13 -10.05 15.01
CA PRO A 230 31.34 -10.18 15.82
C PRO A 230 31.54 -9.06 16.85
N LYS A 231 30.78 -7.96 16.75
CA LYS A 231 30.82 -6.84 17.71
C LYS A 231 29.82 -6.99 18.85
N ARG A 232 28.86 -7.94 18.77
CA ARG A 232 27.78 -8.15 19.77
C ARG A 232 27.54 -9.66 20.05
N PRO A 233 28.55 -10.42 20.49
CA PRO A 233 28.37 -11.83 20.84
C PRO A 233 27.34 -12.02 21.96
N GLY A 234 26.46 -13.00 21.80
CA GLY A 234 25.53 -13.46 22.84
C GLY A 234 24.15 -12.79 22.89
N GLN A 235 23.92 -11.65 22.22
CA GLN A 235 22.59 -11.00 22.17
C GLN A 235 21.54 -11.77 21.34
N GLN A 236 21.95 -12.89 20.73
CA GLN A 236 21.20 -13.61 19.69
C GLN A 236 20.51 -14.90 20.15
N GLU A 237 21.02 -15.55 21.20
CA GLU A 237 20.62 -16.93 21.54
C GLU A 237 19.13 -17.10 21.82
N ASP A 238 18.47 -16.12 22.44
CA ASP A 238 17.04 -16.23 22.77
C ASP A 238 16.14 -16.13 21.53
N TYR A 239 16.52 -15.34 20.53
CA TYR A 239 15.83 -15.32 19.23
C TYR A 239 16.22 -16.51 18.35
N LYS A 240 17.48 -16.97 18.40
CA LYS A 240 17.98 -18.14 17.64
C LYS A 240 17.14 -19.39 17.94
N LYS A 241 16.78 -19.63 19.21
CA LYS A 241 15.90 -20.73 19.68
C LYS A 241 14.50 -20.77 19.05
N ILE A 242 13.98 -19.64 18.55
CA ILE A 242 12.68 -19.57 17.87
C ILE A 242 12.74 -20.29 16.51
N PHE A 243 13.89 -20.14 15.83
CA PHE A 243 14.14 -20.62 14.47
C PHE A 243 15.05 -21.85 14.41
N PHE A 244 15.69 -22.25 15.51
CA PHE A 244 16.55 -23.43 15.61
C PHE A 244 16.17 -24.32 16.78
N GLN A 245 16.09 -25.63 16.54
CA GLN A 245 15.90 -26.66 17.56
C GLN A 245 16.77 -27.88 17.21
N ASP A 246 17.48 -28.44 18.20
CA ASP A 246 18.45 -29.54 18.03
C ASP A 246 19.54 -29.32 16.96
N GLY A 247 19.80 -28.07 16.54
CA GLY A 247 20.71 -27.74 15.43
C GLY A 247 20.05 -27.68 14.05
N GLU A 248 18.76 -27.99 13.94
CA GLU A 248 17.98 -27.85 12.69
C GLU A 248 17.32 -26.46 12.61
N CYS A 249 17.54 -25.76 11.49
CA CYS A 249 16.77 -24.57 11.15
C CYS A 249 15.31 -24.95 10.86
N LEU A 250 14.36 -24.39 11.59
CA LEU A 250 12.92 -24.61 11.46
C LEU A 250 12.30 -23.83 10.29
N VAL A 251 12.96 -22.78 9.79
CA VAL A 251 12.47 -22.06 8.60
C VAL A 251 12.74 -22.93 7.38
N LYS A 252 11.68 -23.43 6.74
CA LYS A 252 11.79 -24.31 5.56
C LYS A 252 11.16 -23.72 4.29
N GLY A 253 10.75 -22.45 4.31
CA GLY A 253 10.45 -21.70 3.09
C GLY A 253 10.01 -20.25 3.33
N ILE A 254 10.38 -19.34 2.42
CA ILE A 254 9.92 -17.94 2.42
C ILE A 254 9.41 -17.57 1.02
N PHE A 255 8.23 -16.99 0.94
CA PHE A 255 7.54 -16.65 -0.30
C PHE A 255 7.29 -15.13 -0.33
N PHE A 256 8.01 -14.41 -1.18
CA PHE A 256 7.97 -12.95 -1.27
C PHE A 256 7.03 -12.49 -2.40
N PHE A 257 6.17 -11.53 -2.10
CA PHE A 257 5.18 -10.96 -3.03
C PHE A 257 5.40 -9.46 -3.13
N GLY A 258 5.96 -8.98 -4.25
CA GLY A 258 6.27 -7.55 -4.41
C GLY A 258 7.35 -7.04 -3.45
N THR A 259 8.21 -7.91 -2.92
CA THR A 259 9.43 -7.50 -2.22
C THR A 259 10.57 -7.46 -3.25
N PRO A 260 11.18 -6.28 -3.52
CA PRO A 260 12.37 -6.20 -4.33
C PRO A 260 13.63 -6.27 -3.48
N PHE A 261 14.73 -6.65 -4.12
CA PHE A 261 16.01 -6.89 -3.44
C PHE A 261 17.20 -6.19 -4.13
N ALA A 262 16.97 -5.56 -5.29
CA ALA A 262 17.99 -5.03 -6.19
C ALA A 262 18.70 -3.73 -5.72
N GLY A 263 19.44 -3.79 -4.60
CA GLY A 263 20.49 -2.83 -4.24
C GLY A 263 20.06 -1.37 -4.23
N SER A 264 20.65 -0.54 -5.09
CA SER A 264 20.30 0.90 -5.20
C SER A 264 18.86 1.16 -5.62
N ARG A 265 18.20 0.22 -6.33
CA ARG A 265 16.76 0.30 -6.64
C ARG A 265 15.90 0.16 -5.37
N LEU A 266 16.43 -0.34 -4.26
CA LEU A 266 15.68 -0.56 -3.01
C LEU A 266 15.28 0.76 -2.33
N ALA A 267 16.09 1.82 -2.44
CA ALA A 267 15.71 3.15 -1.99
C ALA A 267 14.64 3.80 -2.89
N VAL A 268 14.72 3.56 -4.21
CA VAL A 268 13.70 3.98 -5.19
C VAL A 268 12.38 3.26 -4.90
N PHE A 269 12.41 1.95 -4.67
CA PHE A 269 11.27 1.16 -4.23
C PHE A 269 10.64 1.72 -2.95
N LEU A 270 11.41 2.01 -1.89
CA LEU A 270 10.81 2.53 -0.67
C LEU A 270 10.24 3.94 -0.87
N SER A 271 10.82 4.75 -1.75
CA SER A 271 10.26 6.05 -2.15
C SER A 271 8.90 5.89 -2.83
N VAL A 272 8.84 4.98 -3.82
CA VAL A 272 7.62 4.59 -4.55
C VAL A 272 6.57 4.02 -3.59
N LEU A 273 6.97 3.12 -2.70
CA LEU A 273 6.08 2.48 -1.72
C LEU A 273 5.51 3.49 -0.73
N VAL A 274 6.32 4.43 -0.26
CA VAL A 274 5.87 5.55 0.57
C VAL A 274 4.83 6.40 -0.16
N LYS A 275 5.05 6.74 -1.44
CA LYS A 275 4.06 7.46 -2.27
C LYS A 275 2.75 6.67 -2.41
N VAL A 276 2.82 5.35 -2.58
CA VAL A 276 1.67 4.42 -2.68
C VAL A 276 0.85 4.32 -1.38
N PHE A 277 1.46 4.58 -0.23
CA PHE A 277 0.80 4.51 1.07
C PHE A 277 0.72 5.87 1.78
N GLY A 278 0.69 6.96 1.01
CA GLY A 278 0.35 8.31 1.50
C GLY A 278 1.38 8.99 2.40
N GLY A 279 2.63 8.53 2.42
CA GLY A 279 3.69 9.17 3.19
C GLY A 279 4.35 10.37 2.48
N ASN A 280 4.99 11.24 3.25
CA ASN A 280 5.43 12.57 2.80
C ASN A 280 6.80 12.59 2.08
N GLY A 281 7.11 13.73 1.45
CA GLY A 281 8.37 13.95 0.73
C GLY A 281 9.63 13.90 1.61
N GLU A 282 9.57 14.41 2.85
CA GLU A 282 10.71 14.38 3.77
C GLU A 282 11.14 12.94 4.11
N LEU A 283 10.17 12.02 4.26
CA LEU A 283 10.42 10.60 4.44
C LEU A 283 11.11 10.00 3.21
N ILE A 284 10.65 10.35 2.01
CA ILE A 284 11.23 9.92 0.73
C ILE A 284 12.70 10.37 0.62
N ASP A 285 13.03 11.61 0.95
CA ASP A 285 14.41 12.10 0.92
C ASP A 285 15.27 11.47 2.03
N SER A 286 14.72 11.24 3.22
CA SER A 286 15.41 10.45 4.25
C SER A 286 15.70 9.01 3.82
N LEU A 287 15.00 8.46 2.81
CA LEU A 287 15.25 7.11 2.29
C LEU A 287 16.35 7.10 1.23
N LYS A 288 16.40 8.11 0.35
CA LYS A 288 17.50 8.32 -0.61
C LYS A 288 18.86 8.37 0.10
N HIS A 289 18.91 9.03 1.27
CA HIS A 289 20.13 9.14 2.09
C HIS A 289 20.48 7.92 2.97
N LYS A 290 19.67 6.84 2.96
CA LYS A 290 19.91 5.61 3.76
C LYS A 290 19.98 4.33 2.93
N SER A 291 20.21 4.45 1.61
CA SER A 291 20.36 3.32 0.66
C SER A 291 21.26 2.21 1.16
N ASP A 292 22.40 2.57 1.76
CA ASP A 292 23.46 1.63 2.12
C ASP A 292 23.01 0.67 3.22
N GLN A 293 22.21 1.17 4.17
CA GLN A 293 21.63 0.35 5.25
C GLN A 293 20.65 -0.71 4.72
N LEU A 294 20.02 -0.46 3.57
CA LEU A 294 19.05 -1.36 2.94
C LEU A 294 19.74 -2.42 2.08
N GLY A 295 20.80 -2.05 1.35
CA GLY A 295 21.67 -3.01 0.67
C GLY A 295 22.31 -3.99 1.65
N ASP A 296 22.67 -3.50 2.84
CA ASP A 296 23.18 -4.30 3.97
C ASP A 296 22.19 -5.41 4.41
N ILE A 297 20.87 -5.18 4.37
CA ILE A 297 19.86 -6.19 4.70
C ILE A 297 19.92 -7.33 3.68
N VAL A 298 19.87 -7.01 2.38
CA VAL A 298 19.89 -8.03 1.32
C VAL A 298 21.21 -8.81 1.34
N GLY A 299 22.34 -8.13 1.58
CA GLY A 299 23.65 -8.75 1.68
C GLY A 299 23.77 -9.76 2.84
N LYS A 300 23.30 -9.38 4.04
CA LYS A 300 23.34 -10.28 5.24
C LYS A 300 22.32 -11.41 5.15
N PHE A 301 21.14 -11.15 4.59
CA PHE A 301 20.15 -12.19 4.35
C PHE A 301 20.65 -13.22 3.31
N ASN A 302 21.35 -12.79 2.25
CA ASN A 302 22.00 -13.71 1.33
C ASN A 302 23.07 -14.58 1.99
N GLN A 303 23.79 -14.07 3.00
CA GLN A 303 24.73 -14.88 3.78
C GLN A 303 24.01 -15.95 4.61
N ILE A 304 22.83 -15.66 5.17
CA ILE A 304 21.98 -16.66 5.83
C ILE A 304 21.53 -17.73 4.82
N LEU A 305 20.95 -17.35 3.68
CA LEU A 305 20.49 -18.32 2.66
C LEU A 305 21.63 -19.22 2.14
N SER A 306 22.86 -18.69 2.08
CA SER A 306 24.05 -19.42 1.63
C SER A 306 24.68 -20.32 2.70
N HIS A 307 24.35 -20.13 3.98
CA HIS A 307 25.01 -20.85 5.08
C HIS A 307 24.47 -22.30 5.20
N PRO A 308 25.32 -23.32 5.43
CA PRO A 308 24.92 -24.73 5.27
C PRO A 308 23.75 -25.19 6.16
N GLU A 309 23.57 -24.56 7.33
CA GLU A 309 22.52 -24.88 8.31
C GLU A 309 21.18 -24.19 8.00
N THR A 310 21.19 -23.14 7.18
CA THR A 310 20.06 -22.23 6.90
C THR A 310 19.72 -22.18 5.40
N LYS A 311 19.74 -23.35 4.76
CA LYS A 311 19.31 -23.56 3.36
C LYS A 311 17.80 -23.40 3.19
N ILE A 312 17.31 -22.18 3.39
CA ILE A 312 15.91 -21.79 3.31
C ILE A 312 15.53 -21.62 1.82
N PRO A 313 14.63 -22.44 1.27
CA PRO A 313 14.15 -22.25 -0.10
C PRO A 313 13.30 -20.99 -0.19
N ILE A 314 13.41 -20.24 -1.30
CA ILE A 314 12.58 -19.05 -1.52
C ILE A 314 11.71 -19.17 -2.79
N LEU A 315 10.61 -18.42 -2.79
CA LEU A 315 9.79 -18.11 -3.97
C LEU A 315 9.75 -16.60 -4.10
N LEU A 316 9.95 -16.11 -5.31
CA LEU A 316 9.83 -14.69 -5.66
C LEU A 316 8.59 -14.50 -6.53
N ALA A 317 7.74 -13.53 -6.20
CA ALA A 317 6.59 -13.15 -7.01
C ALA A 317 6.58 -11.62 -7.24
N TYR A 318 6.27 -11.24 -8.47
CA TYR A 318 6.27 -9.85 -8.95
C TYR A 318 4.95 -9.53 -9.65
N GLU A 319 4.61 -8.25 -9.76
CA GLU A 319 3.37 -7.77 -10.39
C GLU A 319 3.46 -7.83 -11.92
N LYS A 320 2.31 -7.90 -12.62
CA LYS A 320 2.25 -7.84 -14.09
C LYS A 320 1.67 -6.54 -14.63
N HIS A 321 0.89 -5.83 -13.81
CA HIS A 321 0.29 -4.56 -14.18
C HIS A 321 0.95 -3.45 -13.35
N PRO A 322 1.24 -2.27 -13.94
CA PRO A 322 1.66 -1.12 -13.16
C PRO A 322 0.49 -0.58 -12.31
N MET A 323 0.78 0.03 -11.16
CA MET A 323 -0.21 0.89 -10.52
C MET A 323 -0.33 2.22 -11.27
N ARG A 324 -1.57 2.68 -11.46
CA ARG A 324 -1.89 3.98 -12.07
C ARG A 324 -1.23 5.12 -11.26
N GLY A 325 -0.59 6.08 -11.94
CA GLY A 325 0.17 7.18 -11.32
C GLY A 325 1.51 6.81 -10.66
N VAL A 326 1.92 5.52 -10.71
CA VAL A 326 3.11 5.03 -9.97
C VAL A 326 4.01 4.13 -10.83
N GLY A 327 3.46 3.37 -11.78
CA GLY A 327 4.23 2.39 -12.56
C GLY A 327 4.42 1.07 -11.81
N PHE A 328 5.49 0.34 -12.16
CA PHE A 328 5.89 -0.91 -11.49
C PHE A 328 6.70 -0.62 -10.23
N VAL A 329 6.29 -1.19 -9.11
CA VAL A 329 6.96 -1.12 -7.80
C VAL A 329 8.01 -2.23 -7.67
N THR A 330 7.68 -3.43 -8.16
CA THR A 330 8.55 -4.60 -8.25
C THR A 330 8.44 -5.20 -9.64
N ASP A 331 9.21 -4.66 -10.60
CA ASP A 331 9.37 -5.30 -11.91
C ASP A 331 10.12 -6.63 -11.81
N HIS A 332 10.06 -7.43 -12.87
CA HIS A 332 10.77 -8.71 -12.98
C HIS A 332 12.26 -8.60 -12.60
N ASN A 333 12.93 -7.55 -13.06
CA ASN A 333 14.36 -7.32 -12.83
C ASN A 333 14.69 -6.97 -11.36
N SER A 334 13.74 -6.36 -10.63
CA SER A 334 13.85 -5.96 -9.22
C SER A 334 13.70 -7.15 -8.26
N ALA A 335 12.95 -8.17 -8.69
CA ALA A 335 12.82 -9.44 -7.98
C ALA A 335 14.03 -10.36 -8.24
N VAL A 336 14.43 -10.55 -9.51
CA VAL A 336 15.44 -11.55 -9.91
C VAL A 336 16.86 -11.23 -9.42
N GLY A 337 17.27 -9.96 -9.42
CA GLY A 337 18.69 -9.56 -9.37
C GLY A 337 19.45 -9.82 -8.06
N SER A 338 18.99 -10.71 -7.18
CA SER A 338 19.60 -10.92 -5.86
C SER A 338 19.59 -12.36 -5.34
N PHE A 339 18.92 -13.31 -6.00
CA PHE A 339 18.84 -14.71 -5.55
C PHE A 339 18.76 -15.71 -6.71
N ASP A 340 19.20 -16.94 -6.49
CA ASP A 340 19.04 -18.06 -7.42
C ASP A 340 17.62 -18.68 -7.32
N ALA A 341 16.62 -17.94 -7.81
CA ALA A 341 15.21 -18.36 -7.79
C ALA A 341 14.41 -17.83 -8.99
N GLU A 342 13.71 -18.73 -9.70
CA GLU A 342 12.80 -18.38 -10.80
C GLU A 342 11.57 -17.62 -10.26
N PRO A 343 11.30 -16.39 -10.74
CA PRO A 343 10.21 -15.55 -10.23
C PRO A 343 8.86 -15.89 -10.89
N ILE A 344 7.77 -15.61 -10.20
CA ILE A 344 6.40 -15.78 -10.69
C ILE A 344 5.74 -14.42 -10.95
N GLY A 345 5.39 -14.13 -12.20
CA GLY A 345 4.60 -12.95 -12.53
C GLY A 345 3.12 -13.19 -12.20
N ILE A 346 2.60 -12.47 -11.21
CA ILE A 346 1.20 -12.52 -10.80
C ILE A 346 0.39 -11.53 -11.63
N ASP A 347 -0.75 -11.99 -12.15
CA ASP A 347 -1.74 -11.15 -12.82
C ASP A 347 -2.40 -10.23 -11.77
N GLY A 348 -1.96 -8.98 -11.74
CA GLY A 348 -2.26 -7.98 -10.69
C GLY A 348 -1.19 -6.88 -10.64
N ASP A 349 -1.51 -5.79 -9.96
CA ASP A 349 -0.57 -4.72 -9.56
C ASP A 349 -0.02 -4.95 -8.13
N HIS A 350 0.91 -4.13 -7.67
CA HIS A 350 1.55 -4.26 -6.35
C HIS A 350 0.58 -4.36 -5.15
N ARG A 351 -0.61 -3.73 -5.21
CA ARG A 351 -1.64 -3.84 -4.17
C ARG A 351 -2.49 -5.11 -4.35
N SER A 352 -2.93 -5.39 -5.57
CA SER A 352 -3.88 -6.46 -5.91
C SER A 352 -3.25 -7.86 -6.09
N MET A 353 -1.94 -7.96 -6.31
CA MET A 353 -1.21 -9.23 -6.52
C MET A 353 -1.26 -10.24 -5.35
N VAL A 354 -1.82 -9.85 -4.20
CA VAL A 354 -2.04 -10.72 -3.03
C VAL A 354 -3.52 -10.80 -2.62
N LYS A 355 -4.44 -10.27 -3.44
CA LYS A 355 -5.87 -10.06 -3.12
C LYS A 355 -6.82 -10.93 -3.93
N PHE A 356 -6.44 -12.19 -4.14
CA PHE A 356 -7.18 -13.14 -5.00
C PHE A 356 -8.68 -13.25 -4.61
N ALA A 357 -9.57 -13.06 -5.58
CA ALA A 357 -11.01 -13.06 -5.32
C ALA A 357 -11.58 -14.48 -5.15
N THR A 358 -10.96 -15.47 -5.78
CA THR A 358 -11.42 -16.85 -5.87
C THR A 358 -10.27 -17.86 -5.85
N ALA A 359 -10.52 -19.05 -5.32
CA ALA A 359 -9.64 -20.22 -5.48
C ALA A 359 -9.53 -20.73 -6.94
N HIS A 360 -10.04 -19.99 -7.92
CA HIS A 360 -10.09 -20.40 -9.32
C HIS A 360 -9.16 -19.61 -10.24
N GLU A 361 -8.64 -18.46 -9.78
CA GLU A 361 -7.67 -17.64 -10.51
C GLU A 361 -6.38 -18.39 -10.85
N VAL A 362 -5.83 -18.08 -12.02
CA VAL A 362 -4.59 -18.69 -12.54
C VAL A 362 -3.39 -18.33 -11.67
N SER A 363 -3.28 -17.06 -11.27
CA SER A 363 -2.26 -16.56 -10.34
C SER A 363 -2.30 -17.28 -9.00
N TYR A 364 -3.47 -17.34 -8.37
CA TYR A 364 -3.67 -18.04 -7.09
C TYR A 364 -3.23 -19.51 -7.18
N LYS A 365 -3.72 -20.24 -8.19
CA LYS A 365 -3.39 -21.66 -8.40
C LYS A 365 -1.90 -21.89 -8.61
N LEU A 366 -1.24 -21.04 -9.40
CA LEU A 366 0.20 -21.15 -9.68
C LEU A 366 1.03 -20.92 -8.41
N VAL A 367 0.67 -19.92 -7.61
CA VAL A 367 1.31 -19.58 -6.34
C VAL A 367 1.10 -20.69 -5.30
N SER A 368 -0.16 -21.05 -5.03
CA SER A 368 -0.51 -22.05 -4.02
C SER A 368 0.07 -23.44 -4.34
N GLU A 369 0.04 -23.87 -5.59
CA GLU A 369 0.70 -25.12 -6.03
C GLU A 369 2.23 -25.10 -5.83
N LYS A 370 2.93 -23.99 -6.12
CA LYS A 370 4.37 -23.90 -5.82
C LYS A 370 4.59 -23.94 -4.28
N MET A 371 3.85 -23.15 -3.50
CA MET A 371 3.95 -23.11 -2.02
C MET A 371 3.71 -24.50 -1.38
N ILE A 372 2.65 -25.20 -1.78
CA ILE A 372 2.33 -26.56 -1.31
C ILE A 372 3.47 -27.53 -1.59
N ARG A 373 4.11 -27.45 -2.77
CA ARG A 373 5.25 -28.31 -3.13
C ARG A 373 6.50 -28.01 -2.29
N TYR A 374 6.74 -26.75 -1.92
CA TYR A 374 7.80 -26.40 -0.97
C TYR A 374 7.52 -26.96 0.42
N ILE A 375 6.26 -26.91 0.89
CA ILE A 375 5.84 -27.50 2.16
C ILE A 375 6.03 -29.04 2.14
N GLN A 376 5.47 -29.74 1.14
CA GLN A 376 5.59 -31.20 1.00
C GLN A 376 7.04 -31.70 0.99
N ARG A 377 7.94 -30.99 0.29
CA ARG A 377 9.37 -31.36 0.20
C ARG A 377 10.14 -31.14 1.50
N SER A 378 9.59 -30.35 2.42
CA SER A 378 10.25 -29.89 3.64
C SER A 378 9.75 -30.60 4.91
N LEU A 379 8.65 -31.34 4.81
CA LEU A 379 8.15 -32.19 5.88
C LEU A 379 8.70 -33.62 5.74
N PRO A 380 9.02 -34.30 6.84
CA PRO A 380 9.34 -35.72 6.78
C PRO A 380 8.10 -36.51 6.33
N ALA A 381 8.27 -37.40 5.35
CA ALA A 381 7.26 -38.42 5.06
C ALA A 381 6.98 -39.21 6.35
N ALA A 382 5.70 -39.45 6.64
CA ALA A 382 5.33 -40.20 7.84
C ALA A 382 6.01 -41.58 7.81
N PRO A 383 6.61 -42.06 8.93
CA PRO A 383 7.23 -43.37 8.96
C PRO A 383 6.18 -44.42 8.62
N HIS A 384 6.39 -45.18 7.54
CA HIS A 384 5.48 -46.26 7.16
C HIS A 384 5.24 -47.15 8.37
N ARG A 385 3.97 -47.24 8.78
CA ARG A 385 3.55 -48.17 9.82
C ARG A 385 3.63 -49.56 9.22
N SER A 386 4.78 -50.21 9.39
CA SER A 386 4.97 -51.60 9.02
C SER A 386 4.04 -52.45 9.88
N GLU A 387 2.86 -52.76 9.35
CA GLU A 387 1.91 -53.69 9.94
C GLU A 387 2.41 -55.14 9.78
N THR A 388 3.54 -55.42 10.43
CA THR A 388 3.86 -56.77 10.88
C THR A 388 2.80 -57.14 11.92
N MET A 389 1.70 -57.74 11.45
CA MET A 389 0.80 -58.50 12.32
C MET A 389 1.61 -59.62 12.97
N ASP A 390 2.07 -59.39 14.20
CA ASP A 390 2.44 -60.46 15.09
C ASP A 390 1.52 -60.42 16.30
N SER A 391 0.86 -61.55 16.56
CA SER A 391 -0.26 -61.64 17.49
C SER A 391 0.10 -62.58 18.63
N THR A 392 0.71 -62.06 19.70
CA THR A 392 0.40 -62.51 21.09
C THR A 392 1.06 -61.70 22.22
N SER A 393 0.30 -61.55 23.30
CA SER A 393 0.72 -61.54 24.72
C SER A 393 1.50 -60.35 25.35
N SER A 394 0.89 -59.86 26.44
CA SER A 394 1.50 -59.37 27.70
C SER A 394 2.55 -58.24 27.72
N LEU A 395 2.15 -57.14 28.39
CA LEU A 395 3.04 -56.17 29.05
C LEU A 395 3.86 -56.82 30.19
N PRO A 396 5.12 -56.40 30.36
CA PRO A 396 5.68 -56.06 31.69
C PRO A 396 6.38 -54.65 31.65
N PRO A 397 7.03 -54.10 32.70
CA PRO A 397 6.78 -52.71 33.09
C PRO A 397 7.98 -51.73 33.01
N TYR A 398 7.73 -50.48 33.43
CA TYR A 398 8.72 -49.38 33.57
C TYR A 398 10.04 -49.78 34.26
N PRO A 399 11.20 -49.38 33.72
CA PRO A 399 12.48 -49.41 34.42
C PRO A 399 12.73 -48.15 35.27
N GLY A 400 13.40 -48.32 36.41
CA GLY A 400 13.99 -47.23 37.19
C GLY A 400 15.52 -47.09 36.94
N PRO A 401 16.14 -45.95 37.31
CA PRO A 401 17.56 -45.69 37.13
C PRO A 401 18.39 -46.02 38.40
N PRO A 402 19.72 -45.78 38.44
CA PRO A 402 20.75 -46.22 37.49
C PRO A 402 22.01 -46.80 38.19
N GLN A 403 22.86 -47.58 37.51
CA GLN A 403 24.27 -47.81 37.92
C GLN A 403 25.22 -47.97 36.72
N SER A 404 26.53 -47.83 36.97
CA SER A 404 27.61 -47.63 35.98
C SER A 404 28.76 -48.63 36.16
N ILE A 405 29.65 -48.78 35.14
CA ILE A 405 31.14 -48.90 35.19
C ILE A 405 31.73 -49.54 33.90
N THR A 406 32.83 -48.95 33.38
CA THR A 406 33.88 -49.40 32.39
C THR A 406 33.60 -50.49 31.32
N GLY A 407 34.16 -50.47 30.09
CA GLY A 407 35.09 -49.52 29.43
C GLY A 407 36.43 -50.16 28.99
N THR A 408 36.67 -50.31 27.67
CA THR A 408 37.99 -50.65 27.04
C THR A 408 38.03 -50.30 25.53
N SER A 409 39.24 -50.13 24.98
CA SER A 409 39.60 -49.96 23.54
C SER A 409 41.03 -50.56 23.35
N PRO A 410 41.79 -50.43 22.23
CA PRO A 410 41.54 -49.95 20.85
C PRO A 410 41.80 -51.13 19.85
N PRO A 411 42.63 -51.17 18.75
CA PRO A 411 43.30 -50.15 17.91
C PRO A 411 43.05 -50.33 16.35
N PRO A 412 44.00 -50.48 15.37
CA PRO A 412 43.99 -49.56 14.20
C PRO A 412 44.33 -50.10 12.77
N TYR A 413 44.14 -49.25 11.75
CA TYR A 413 44.95 -49.14 10.49
C TYR A 413 44.60 -47.77 9.84
N GLU A 414 45.51 -46.82 9.56
CA GLU A 414 46.41 -46.66 8.38
C GLU A 414 45.73 -46.79 6.99
N GLY A 415 46.04 -45.99 5.95
CA GLY A 415 46.86 -44.76 5.89
C GLY A 415 47.14 -44.26 4.45
N PHE A 416 47.29 -42.94 4.25
CA PHE A 416 47.95 -42.20 3.13
C PHE A 416 47.59 -42.46 1.64
N TRP A 417 47.36 -41.39 0.85
CA TRP A 417 48.29 -40.81 -0.16
C TRP A 417 47.66 -39.69 -1.03
N SER A 418 48.53 -38.90 -1.70
CA SER A 418 48.34 -37.55 -2.25
C SER A 418 47.62 -37.39 -3.61
N PHE A 419 47.21 -36.14 -3.92
CA PHE A 419 47.03 -35.61 -5.29
C PHE A 419 48.36 -35.63 -6.09
N PRO A 420 48.33 -35.57 -7.45
CA PRO A 420 48.51 -34.25 -8.11
C PRO A 420 47.86 -34.07 -9.51
N GLY A 421 47.71 -32.81 -9.93
CA GLY A 421 47.83 -32.40 -11.34
C GLY A 421 46.56 -32.41 -12.21
N GLY A 422 46.48 -31.43 -13.12
CA GLY A 422 45.56 -31.40 -14.26
C GLY A 422 46.28 -30.83 -15.50
N ILE A 423 45.59 -30.75 -16.65
CA ILE A 423 45.99 -29.98 -17.85
C ILE A 423 44.80 -29.84 -18.81
N GLU A 424 44.91 -28.92 -19.77
CA GLU A 424 43.89 -28.50 -20.74
C GLU A 424 43.49 -29.59 -21.76
N GLY A 425 42.32 -29.45 -22.40
CA GLY A 425 41.94 -30.33 -23.52
C GLY A 425 40.57 -30.04 -24.16
N SER A 426 40.56 -29.43 -25.35
CA SER A 426 39.41 -29.30 -26.27
C SER A 426 39.89 -28.78 -27.64
N PRO A 427 39.14 -28.96 -28.75
CA PRO A 427 38.03 -29.88 -29.00
C PRO A 427 38.24 -30.77 -30.26
N THR A 428 37.36 -31.76 -30.47
CA THR A 428 37.08 -32.33 -31.80
C THR A 428 35.62 -32.74 -31.93
N ALA A 429 35.04 -32.58 -33.13
CA ALA A 429 33.62 -32.81 -33.39
C ALA A 429 33.33 -34.21 -33.97
N ILE A 430 32.11 -34.67 -33.77
CA ILE A 430 31.45 -35.73 -34.56
C ILE A 430 30.06 -35.20 -34.95
N ASP A 431 29.57 -35.60 -36.11
CA ASP A 431 28.53 -34.93 -36.92
C ASP A 431 27.31 -35.83 -37.20
N SER A 432 26.30 -35.29 -37.91
CA SER A 432 25.12 -35.98 -38.48
C SER A 432 23.92 -36.21 -37.51
N PRO A 433 22.66 -36.31 -38.01
CA PRO A 433 21.84 -35.09 -38.15
C PRO A 433 20.36 -35.22 -37.69
N ALA A 434 19.63 -34.10 -37.69
CA ALA A 434 18.17 -34.04 -37.47
C ALA A 434 17.45 -33.38 -38.67
N PRO A 435 16.17 -33.74 -38.96
CA PRO A 435 15.47 -33.32 -40.17
C PRO A 435 14.90 -31.89 -40.10
N SER A 436 14.78 -31.24 -41.26
CA SER A 436 14.29 -29.87 -41.41
C SER A 436 12.78 -29.78 -41.69
N LEU A 437 12.17 -28.68 -41.23
CA LEU A 437 10.83 -28.22 -41.60
C LEU A 437 10.89 -26.74 -42.05
N PRO A 438 9.88 -26.22 -42.78
CA PRO A 438 10.06 -25.05 -43.64
C PRO A 438 10.19 -23.72 -42.90
N LEU A 439 10.95 -22.78 -43.49
CA LEU A 439 10.98 -21.38 -43.04
C LEU A 439 9.59 -20.73 -43.20
N ARG A 440 9.13 -20.08 -42.14
CA ARG A 440 8.08 -19.07 -42.19
C ARG A 440 8.77 -17.71 -42.29
N GLN A 441 8.39 -16.88 -43.27
CA GLN A 441 8.99 -15.56 -43.44
C GLN A 441 8.62 -14.64 -42.28
N GLU A 442 9.61 -13.92 -41.74
CA GLU A 442 9.39 -12.80 -40.85
C GLU A 442 8.93 -11.57 -41.66
N PRO A 443 7.99 -10.76 -41.16
CA PRO A 443 7.74 -9.42 -41.69
C PRO A 443 8.89 -8.47 -41.29
N GLU A 444 9.28 -7.57 -42.19
CA GLU A 444 10.46 -6.72 -42.01
C GLU A 444 10.32 -5.75 -40.82
N ALA A 445 11.37 -5.67 -40.00
CA ALA A 445 11.43 -4.74 -38.88
C ALA A 445 11.59 -3.29 -39.36
N VAL A 446 10.53 -2.48 -39.22
CA VAL A 446 10.54 -1.05 -39.53
C VAL A 446 11.44 -0.31 -38.52
N ASN A 447 12.66 -0.02 -38.96
CA ASN A 447 13.75 0.50 -38.13
C ASN A 447 13.60 1.99 -37.78
N MET A 448 12.61 2.32 -36.94
CA MET A 448 12.34 3.68 -36.45
C MET A 448 13.33 4.09 -35.34
N ARG A 449 14.50 4.61 -35.75
CA ARG A 449 15.27 5.50 -34.85
C ARG A 449 14.61 6.88 -34.81
N PRO A 450 14.48 7.53 -33.64
CA PRO A 450 14.04 8.93 -33.56
C PRO A 450 14.95 9.85 -34.39
N LYS A 451 14.35 10.78 -35.13
CA LYS A 451 15.08 11.89 -35.76
C LYS A 451 15.22 13.03 -34.75
N PRO A 452 16.41 13.63 -34.58
CA PRO A 452 16.53 14.86 -33.81
C PRO A 452 15.95 16.06 -34.57
N ASN A 453 15.47 17.04 -33.81
CA ASN A 453 15.09 18.40 -34.23
C ASN A 453 13.91 18.52 -35.21
N SER A 454 12.68 18.50 -34.66
CA SER A 454 11.68 19.50 -35.06
C SER A 454 11.94 20.80 -34.29
N PRO A 455 11.69 22.01 -34.85
CA PRO A 455 11.77 23.24 -34.07
C PRO A 455 10.61 23.31 -33.08
N VAL A 456 10.92 23.52 -31.79
CA VAL A 456 9.92 23.93 -30.79
C VAL A 456 9.39 25.30 -31.22
N GLN A 457 8.08 25.44 -31.36
CA GLN A 457 7.48 26.77 -31.57
C GLN A 457 7.58 27.55 -30.26
N PRO A 458 7.96 28.84 -30.28
CA PRO A 458 8.06 29.63 -29.06
C PRO A 458 6.68 29.73 -28.38
N ALA A 459 6.64 29.52 -27.08
CA ALA A 459 5.42 29.58 -26.28
C ALA A 459 4.69 30.91 -26.53
N ALA A 460 3.38 30.83 -26.81
CA ALA A 460 2.59 32.02 -27.08
C ALA A 460 2.52 32.87 -25.79
N PRO A 461 3.02 34.11 -25.78
CA PRO A 461 3.31 34.82 -24.53
C PRO A 461 2.04 35.12 -23.71
N PRO A 462 2.17 35.25 -22.38
CA PRO A 462 1.06 35.62 -21.52
C PRO A 462 0.64 37.06 -21.81
N ILE A 463 -0.66 37.32 -21.75
CA ILE A 463 -1.24 38.61 -22.12
C ILE A 463 -1.04 39.57 -20.96
N LYS A 464 -0.24 40.62 -21.19
CA LYS A 464 0.15 41.55 -20.12
C LYS A 464 -1.08 42.30 -19.59
N PHE A 465 -1.19 42.40 -18.27
CA PHE A 465 -2.33 43.06 -17.60
C PHE A 465 -2.53 44.53 -18.01
N SER A 466 -1.47 45.21 -18.48
CA SER A 466 -1.58 46.53 -19.12
C SER A 466 -2.53 46.56 -20.32
N ASP A 467 -2.61 45.46 -21.03
CA ASP A 467 -3.26 45.33 -22.33
C ASP A 467 -4.69 44.83 -22.11
N LEU A 468 -4.87 43.91 -21.14
CA LEU A 468 -6.17 43.57 -20.56
C LEU A 468 -6.92 44.80 -20.04
N VAL A 469 -6.20 45.77 -19.44
CA VAL A 469 -6.79 47.02 -18.92
C VAL A 469 -7.06 48.07 -20.00
N GLN A 470 -6.24 48.18 -21.04
CA GLN A 470 -6.39 49.22 -22.08
C GLN A 470 -7.58 49.04 -23.03
N THR A 471 -8.23 47.88 -23.04
CA THR A 471 -9.32 47.56 -23.98
C THR A 471 -10.65 48.28 -23.71
N GLN A 472 -10.82 48.97 -22.58
CA GLN A 472 -12.06 49.66 -22.20
C GLN A 472 -11.87 51.17 -21.97
N ARG A 473 -12.59 52.00 -22.74
CA ARG A 473 -12.66 53.46 -22.54
C ARG A 473 -13.70 53.83 -21.46
N GLY A 474 -13.39 53.51 -20.21
CA GLY A 474 -14.14 54.03 -19.06
C GLY A 474 -14.42 52.98 -17.98
N GLY A 475 -13.50 52.84 -17.04
CA GLY A 475 -13.66 52.01 -15.85
C GLY A 475 -12.48 52.22 -14.91
N ARG A 476 -12.66 53.05 -13.87
CA ARG A 476 -11.57 53.42 -12.94
C ARG A 476 -11.65 52.69 -11.59
N GLU A 477 -12.58 51.75 -11.45
CA GLU A 477 -13.08 51.34 -10.13
C GLU A 477 -12.70 49.90 -9.72
N ASP A 478 -12.60 48.95 -10.66
CA ASP A 478 -12.33 47.54 -10.32
C ASP A 478 -10.87 47.18 -9.99
N HIS A 479 -9.90 48.07 -10.24
CA HIS A 479 -8.48 47.81 -9.95
C HIS A 479 -8.20 47.47 -8.47
N ASN A 480 -9.06 47.89 -7.54
CA ASN A 480 -8.89 47.59 -6.12
C ASN A 480 -9.14 46.12 -5.78
N LYS A 481 -10.05 45.41 -6.47
CA LYS A 481 -10.44 44.03 -6.12
C LYS A 481 -9.26 43.06 -6.18
N LEU A 482 -8.57 43.03 -7.32
CA LEU A 482 -7.42 42.15 -7.55
C LEU A 482 -6.20 42.47 -6.65
N THR A 483 -6.15 43.62 -5.97
CA THR A 483 -5.06 43.89 -5.01
C THR A 483 -5.07 42.95 -3.81
N ARG A 484 -6.22 42.30 -3.53
CA ARG A 484 -6.39 41.30 -2.47
C ARG A 484 -5.44 40.11 -2.63
N LEU A 485 -5.12 39.73 -3.88
CA LEU A 485 -4.18 38.65 -4.22
C LEU A 485 -2.78 38.80 -3.57
N ARG A 486 -2.35 40.03 -3.25
CA ARG A 486 -1.08 40.29 -2.53
C ARG A 486 -1.02 39.68 -1.12
N MET A 487 -2.16 39.25 -0.59
CA MET A 487 -2.28 38.63 0.72
C MET A 487 -2.29 37.10 0.66
N PHE A 488 -2.16 36.52 -0.54
CA PHE A 488 -2.24 35.09 -0.82
C PHE A 488 -0.95 34.55 -1.43
N ASP A 489 -0.63 33.28 -1.14
CA ASP A 489 0.24 32.41 -1.94
C ASP A 489 -0.66 31.77 -3.00
N THR A 490 -0.32 31.91 -4.29
CA THR A 490 -1.10 31.32 -5.39
C THR A 490 -0.49 30.01 -5.85
N VAL A 491 -1.31 28.96 -5.94
CA VAL A 491 -0.87 27.61 -6.35
C VAL A 491 -1.80 27.11 -7.45
N PHE A 492 -1.25 26.61 -8.55
CA PHE A 492 -2.01 25.91 -9.59
C PHE A 492 -1.90 24.39 -9.44
N ILE A 493 -3.02 23.70 -9.64
CA ILE A 493 -3.04 22.28 -10.01
C ILE A 493 -3.52 22.21 -11.46
N ILE A 494 -2.68 21.70 -12.34
CA ILE A 494 -2.92 21.55 -13.77
C ILE A 494 -3.23 20.09 -14.05
N ASP A 495 -4.43 19.84 -14.55
CA ASP A 495 -4.80 18.54 -15.11
C ASP A 495 -4.11 18.34 -16.46
N ASP A 496 -3.19 17.38 -16.50
CA ASP A 496 -2.48 16.88 -17.66
C ASP A 496 -2.84 15.41 -17.96
N THR A 497 -4.05 14.98 -17.59
CA THR A 497 -4.55 13.62 -17.89
C THR A 497 -4.98 13.47 -19.35
N GLY A 498 -5.19 12.23 -19.80
CA GLY A 498 -5.42 11.92 -21.21
C GLY A 498 -6.67 12.56 -21.83
N SER A 499 -7.68 12.93 -21.03
CA SER A 499 -8.88 13.65 -21.49
C SER A 499 -8.55 15.01 -22.11
N MET A 500 -7.51 15.69 -21.60
CA MET A 500 -7.04 16.98 -22.12
C MET A 500 -6.52 16.90 -23.57
N ALA A 501 -6.15 15.73 -24.07
CA ALA A 501 -5.76 15.54 -25.46
C ALA A 501 -6.93 15.66 -26.45
N GLU A 502 -8.17 15.48 -25.99
CA GLU A 502 -9.36 15.44 -26.84
C GLU A 502 -9.68 16.80 -27.47
N THR A 503 -10.22 16.75 -28.69
CA THR A 503 -10.72 17.91 -29.46
C THR A 503 -12.24 17.89 -29.53
N TYR A 504 -12.88 19.06 -29.44
CA TYR A 504 -14.33 19.17 -29.63
C TYR A 504 -14.79 18.70 -31.02
N ASP A 505 -16.07 18.33 -31.17
CA ASP A 505 -16.67 17.77 -32.40
C ASP A 505 -16.75 18.72 -33.62
N GLU A 506 -16.09 19.89 -33.59
CA GLU A 506 -16.11 20.86 -34.70
C GLU A 506 -14.91 20.68 -35.66
N PRO A 507 -15.11 20.78 -36.99
CA PRO A 507 -14.01 20.64 -37.96
C PRO A 507 -12.93 21.72 -37.82
N GLY A 508 -11.79 21.35 -37.23
CA GLY A 508 -10.69 22.28 -36.92
C GLY A 508 -10.72 22.83 -35.49
N ALA A 509 -11.49 22.19 -34.59
CA ALA A 509 -11.48 22.46 -33.16
C ALA A 509 -10.07 22.39 -32.54
N ARG A 510 -9.93 23.10 -31.42
CA ARG A 510 -8.79 22.98 -30.51
C ARG A 510 -8.93 21.75 -29.62
N SER A 511 -7.82 21.31 -29.03
CA SER A 511 -7.87 20.38 -27.90
C SER A 511 -8.19 21.12 -26.59
N LYS A 512 -8.76 20.40 -25.62
CA LYS A 512 -9.00 20.91 -24.25
C LYS A 512 -7.69 21.47 -23.64
N TRP A 513 -6.56 20.77 -23.81
CA TRP A 513 -5.22 21.26 -23.42
C TRP A 513 -4.85 22.61 -24.05
N SER A 514 -5.23 22.85 -25.32
CA SER A 514 -4.98 24.14 -25.98
C SER A 514 -5.78 25.27 -25.35
N ASP A 515 -7.00 25.01 -24.92
CA ASP A 515 -7.86 25.98 -24.22
C ASP A 515 -7.44 26.17 -22.75
N LEU A 516 -6.92 25.13 -22.08
CA LEU A 516 -6.26 25.23 -20.77
C LEU A 516 -5.06 26.17 -20.86
N ILE A 517 -4.15 25.94 -21.81
CA ILE A 517 -3.00 26.80 -22.07
C ILE A 517 -3.47 28.23 -22.40
N GLU A 518 -4.52 28.40 -23.19
CA GLU A 518 -5.02 29.73 -23.51
C GLU A 518 -5.69 30.42 -22.32
N SER A 519 -6.36 29.70 -21.41
CA SER A 519 -6.92 30.25 -20.18
C SER A 519 -5.83 30.86 -19.30
N LEU A 520 -4.74 30.11 -19.07
CA LEU A 520 -3.62 30.53 -18.23
C LEU A 520 -2.91 31.76 -18.81
N ARG A 521 -2.87 31.94 -20.14
CA ARG A 521 -2.33 33.16 -20.77
C ARG A 521 -3.05 34.46 -20.36
N TYR A 522 -4.30 34.40 -19.91
CA TYR A 522 -5.01 35.57 -19.36
C TYR A 522 -4.82 35.74 -17.84
N ILE A 523 -4.33 34.71 -17.15
CA ILE A 523 -4.29 34.59 -15.69
C ILE A 523 -2.87 34.85 -15.15
N VAL A 524 -1.83 34.27 -15.75
CA VAL A 524 -0.48 34.20 -15.15
C VAL A 524 0.20 35.57 -14.95
N ASP A 525 0.05 36.54 -15.86
CA ASP A 525 0.58 37.91 -15.65
C ASP A 525 -0.18 38.70 -14.57
N ILE A 526 -1.34 38.21 -14.13
CA ILE A 526 -2.11 38.82 -13.04
C ILE A 526 -1.63 38.26 -11.70
N VAL A 527 -1.55 36.94 -11.56
CA VAL A 527 -1.10 36.31 -10.30
C VAL A 527 0.36 36.61 -10.01
N CYS A 528 1.27 36.39 -10.98
CA CYS A 528 2.69 36.73 -10.84
C CYS A 528 2.95 38.25 -10.76
N ARG A 529 1.93 39.12 -10.84
CA ARG A 529 2.02 40.57 -10.59
C ARG A 529 1.67 40.96 -9.16
N TYR A 530 0.77 40.22 -8.52
CA TYR A 530 0.35 40.48 -7.14
C TYR A 530 1.09 39.59 -6.14
N ASP A 531 1.33 38.33 -6.49
CA ASP A 531 2.26 37.44 -5.80
C ASP A 531 3.72 37.79 -6.14
N LYS A 532 4.62 37.63 -5.17
CA LYS A 532 6.00 38.18 -5.24
C LYS A 532 7.08 37.37 -4.55
N ASP A 533 6.73 36.47 -3.65
CA ASP A 533 7.56 35.37 -3.13
C ASP A 533 7.50 34.19 -4.12
N GLY A 534 6.37 34.00 -4.80
CA GLY A 534 6.25 33.22 -6.04
C GLY A 534 4.91 32.50 -6.18
N VAL A 535 4.68 31.93 -7.37
CA VAL A 535 3.53 31.10 -7.70
C VAL A 535 4.01 29.66 -7.90
N ASP A 536 3.30 28.70 -7.34
CA ASP A 536 3.62 27.27 -7.48
C ASP A 536 2.72 26.61 -8.53
N VAL A 537 3.26 25.67 -9.31
CA VAL A 537 2.54 24.93 -10.37
C VAL A 537 2.78 23.44 -10.20
N HIS A 538 1.70 22.69 -9.99
CA HIS A 538 1.68 21.24 -9.84
C HIS A 538 0.91 20.57 -10.98
N PHE A 539 1.32 19.36 -11.37
CA PHE A 539 0.64 18.52 -12.36
C PHE A 539 0.00 17.29 -11.70
N LEU A 540 -0.98 16.66 -12.37
CA LEU A 540 -1.64 15.45 -11.87
C LEU A 540 -0.88 14.17 -12.29
N CYS A 541 -0.39 14.12 -13.53
CA CYS A 541 0.41 13.04 -14.08
C CYS A 541 1.90 13.37 -14.05
N SER A 542 2.28 14.58 -14.47
CA SER A 542 3.67 15.01 -14.63
C SER A 542 4.30 15.61 -13.37
N ASP A 543 4.06 15.05 -12.18
CA ASP A 543 4.49 15.62 -10.88
C ASP A 543 6.01 15.90 -10.77
N HIS A 544 6.82 15.14 -11.50
CA HIS A 544 8.26 15.36 -11.67
C HIS A 544 8.64 16.66 -12.42
N MET A 545 7.66 17.39 -12.96
CA MET A 545 7.78 18.70 -13.61
C MET A 545 7.18 19.83 -12.76
N ASP A 546 6.74 19.56 -11.53
CA ASP A 546 6.25 20.59 -10.60
C ASP A 546 7.34 21.66 -10.35
N GLU A 547 7.00 22.93 -10.51
CA GLU A 547 7.91 24.07 -10.30
C GLU A 547 7.30 25.07 -9.30
N SER A 548 8.09 25.47 -8.31
CA SER A 548 7.66 26.34 -7.19
C SER A 548 8.40 27.69 -7.21
N GLY A 549 7.75 28.73 -6.69
CA GLY A 549 8.35 30.06 -6.54
C GLY A 549 8.47 30.86 -7.84
N ILE A 550 7.65 30.57 -8.86
CA ILE A 550 7.73 31.19 -10.19
C ILE A 550 7.31 32.67 -10.12
N THR A 551 8.02 33.57 -10.82
CA THR A 551 7.76 35.03 -10.71
C THR A 551 7.56 35.78 -12.02
N ASP A 552 7.83 35.18 -13.20
CA ASP A 552 7.28 35.64 -14.47
C ASP A 552 6.21 34.66 -14.98
N GLY A 553 5.08 35.18 -15.46
CA GLY A 553 4.07 34.35 -16.12
C GLY A 553 4.60 33.70 -17.41
N GLN A 554 5.69 34.20 -18.02
CA GLN A 554 6.33 33.53 -19.16
C GLN A 554 6.97 32.20 -18.76
N GLU A 555 7.51 32.08 -17.55
CA GLU A 555 8.12 30.83 -17.05
C GLU A 555 7.05 29.73 -16.91
N ILE A 556 5.85 30.08 -16.43
CA ILE A 556 4.68 29.19 -16.42
C ILE A 556 4.26 28.81 -17.85
N MET A 557 4.23 29.75 -18.80
CA MET A 557 3.93 29.41 -20.19
C MET A 557 4.97 28.49 -20.82
N ASP A 558 6.25 28.67 -20.51
CA ASP A 558 7.36 27.84 -21.00
C ASP A 558 7.36 26.46 -20.33
N LEU A 559 6.85 26.33 -19.09
CA LEU A 559 6.57 25.05 -18.43
C LEU A 559 5.43 24.29 -19.12
N LEU A 560 4.30 24.97 -19.38
CA LEU A 560 3.14 24.39 -20.09
C LEU A 560 3.43 23.99 -21.56
N ASN A 561 4.55 24.44 -22.14
CA ASN A 561 5.03 24.00 -23.45
C ASN A 561 6.13 22.93 -23.37
N ARG A 562 6.60 22.58 -22.16
CA ARG A 562 7.46 21.41 -21.86
C ARG A 562 6.64 20.17 -21.48
N VAL A 563 5.46 20.38 -20.90
CA VAL A 563 4.49 19.34 -20.51
C VAL A 563 3.39 19.20 -21.58
N GLY A 564 2.72 18.06 -21.62
CA GLY A 564 1.52 17.80 -22.42
C GLY A 564 0.68 16.68 -21.79
N PRO A 565 -0.56 16.46 -22.27
CA PRO A 565 -1.45 15.42 -21.74
C PRO A 565 -0.85 14.02 -21.82
N ASP A 566 -1.10 13.18 -20.82
CA ASP A 566 -0.63 11.79 -20.79
C ASP A 566 -1.22 10.95 -21.95
N GLU A 567 -0.37 10.57 -22.90
CA GLU A 567 -0.71 9.69 -24.03
C GLU A 567 -1.04 8.23 -23.60
N VAL A 568 -0.70 7.81 -22.37
CA VAL A 568 -0.92 6.43 -21.90
C VAL A 568 -2.38 6.19 -21.50
N GLY A 569 -3.06 7.20 -20.98
CA GLY A 569 -4.50 7.19 -20.70
C GLY A 569 -4.86 6.74 -19.29
N GLY A 570 -5.58 7.61 -18.59
CA GLY A 570 -6.17 7.40 -17.29
C GLY A 570 -7.03 8.62 -16.93
N GLY A 571 -8.07 8.42 -16.13
CA GLY A 571 -8.92 9.51 -15.64
C GLY A 571 -8.27 10.36 -14.55
N THR A 572 -9.04 11.26 -13.97
CA THR A 572 -8.53 12.37 -13.16
C THR A 572 -8.55 12.07 -11.66
N TYR A 573 -7.40 12.15 -11.00
CA TYR A 573 -7.26 11.96 -9.55
C TYR A 573 -6.67 13.21 -8.89
N PHE A 574 -7.39 13.83 -7.96
CA PHE A 574 -6.92 15.07 -7.31
C PHE A 574 -6.55 14.90 -5.83
N SER A 575 -7.09 13.89 -5.14
CA SER A 575 -7.02 13.79 -3.68
C SER A 575 -5.59 13.84 -3.14
N GLN A 576 -4.63 13.18 -3.80
CA GLN A 576 -3.22 13.16 -3.38
C GLN A 576 -2.54 14.54 -3.46
N GLN A 577 -2.68 15.27 -4.58
CA GLN A 577 -2.08 16.59 -4.73
C GLN A 577 -2.78 17.63 -3.85
N LEU A 578 -4.12 17.62 -3.80
CA LEU A 578 -4.91 18.44 -2.88
C LEU A 578 -4.48 18.22 -1.42
N TRP A 579 -4.37 16.96 -0.99
CA TRP A 579 -3.97 16.63 0.38
C TRP A 579 -2.55 17.09 0.70
N GLY A 580 -1.60 16.91 -0.21
CA GLY A 580 -0.21 17.35 -0.03
C GLY A 580 -0.10 18.86 0.15
N ILE A 581 -0.71 19.63 -0.75
CA ILE A 581 -0.70 21.11 -0.73
C ILE A 581 -1.44 21.64 0.51
N LEU A 582 -2.66 21.16 0.77
CA LEU A 582 -3.48 21.63 1.90
C LEU A 582 -2.84 21.25 3.24
N THR A 583 -2.30 20.04 3.39
CA THR A 583 -1.66 19.61 4.65
C THR A 583 -0.38 20.40 4.91
N SER A 584 0.53 20.52 3.92
CA SER A 584 1.75 21.32 4.02
C SER A 584 1.48 22.80 4.34
N TYR A 585 0.38 23.35 3.82
CA TYR A 585 -0.07 24.69 4.16
C TYR A 585 -0.60 24.79 5.61
N LEU A 586 -1.51 23.88 5.99
CA LEU A 586 -2.16 23.89 7.29
C LEU A 586 -1.20 23.61 8.44
N ASP A 587 -0.23 22.71 8.27
CA ASP A 587 0.79 22.40 9.27
C ASP A 587 1.62 23.65 9.60
N ARG A 588 2.12 24.37 8.58
CA ARG A 588 2.82 25.66 8.75
C ARG A 588 1.95 26.74 9.42
N PHE A 589 0.66 26.75 9.14
CA PHE A 589 -0.30 27.67 9.77
C PHE A 589 -0.59 27.29 11.24
N GLU A 590 -0.68 26.01 11.56
CA GLU A 590 -0.85 25.48 12.92
C GLU A 590 0.37 25.77 13.80
N GLU A 591 1.58 25.51 13.30
CA GLU A 591 2.84 25.85 13.98
C GLU A 591 2.94 27.34 14.29
N TRP A 592 2.70 28.19 13.29
CA TRP A 592 2.70 29.64 13.47
C TRP A 592 1.68 30.07 14.53
N LYS A 593 0.45 29.54 14.46
CA LYS A 593 -0.64 29.88 15.39
C LYS A 593 -0.37 29.41 16.82
N ALA A 594 0.25 28.24 16.99
CA ALA A 594 0.74 27.78 18.29
C ALA A 594 1.84 28.72 18.82
N GLY A 595 2.75 29.14 17.94
CA GLY A 595 3.84 30.08 18.23
C GLY A 595 3.37 31.47 18.69
N MET A 596 2.20 31.96 18.25
CA MET A 596 1.67 33.30 18.61
C MET A 596 1.49 33.54 20.13
N LYS A 597 1.53 32.49 20.96
CA LYS A 597 1.49 32.62 22.42
C LYS A 597 2.81 33.10 23.02
N ASP A 598 3.93 32.80 22.37
CA ASP A 598 5.23 33.38 22.70
C ASP A 598 5.44 34.66 21.86
N ARG A 599 6.17 35.65 22.39
CA ARG A 599 6.17 37.02 21.83
C ARG A 599 7.08 37.21 20.62
N SER A 600 7.41 36.13 19.91
CA SER A 600 8.18 36.17 18.67
C SER A 600 7.35 36.72 17.52
N ARG A 601 7.87 37.72 16.82
CA ARG A 601 7.20 38.35 15.66
C ARG A 601 7.56 37.62 14.34
N SER A 602 7.32 36.32 14.27
CA SER A 602 7.31 35.63 12.97
C SER A 602 6.09 36.09 12.15
N LYS A 603 6.33 36.51 10.91
CA LYS A 603 5.26 36.68 9.92
C LYS A 603 4.73 35.28 9.60
N GLY A 604 3.41 35.09 9.66
CA GLY A 604 2.79 33.82 9.27
C GLY A 604 2.90 33.57 7.76
N PRO A 605 2.50 32.37 7.29
CA PRO A 605 2.27 32.13 5.86
C PRO A 605 1.25 33.14 5.31
N LYS A 606 1.21 33.35 3.99
CA LYS A 606 0.08 34.05 3.38
C LYS A 606 -1.17 33.18 3.44
N MET A 607 -2.29 33.66 2.91
CA MET A 607 -3.49 32.84 2.74
C MET A 607 -3.37 32.00 1.47
N LEU A 608 -3.98 30.82 1.38
CA LEU A 608 -3.82 29.97 0.19
C LEU A 608 -4.90 30.28 -0.85
N ASN A 609 -4.49 30.54 -2.10
CA ASN A 609 -5.37 30.63 -3.26
C ASN A 609 -5.01 29.51 -4.24
N LEU A 610 -5.68 28.38 -4.11
CA LEU A 610 -5.45 27.16 -4.90
C LEU A 610 -6.38 27.18 -6.12
N ILE A 611 -5.83 27.12 -7.33
CA ILE A 611 -6.60 27.14 -8.59
C ILE A 611 -6.37 25.81 -9.32
N VAL A 612 -7.40 24.97 -9.36
CA VAL A 612 -7.42 23.69 -10.06
C VAL A 612 -8.00 23.90 -11.47
N VAL A 613 -7.27 23.51 -12.51
CA VAL A 613 -7.71 23.66 -13.91
C VAL A 613 -7.84 22.27 -14.54
N THR A 614 -9.07 21.87 -14.90
CA THR A 614 -9.43 20.51 -15.32
C THR A 614 -10.59 20.52 -16.33
N ASP A 615 -10.69 19.49 -17.18
CA ASP A 615 -11.81 19.31 -18.11
C ASP A 615 -12.88 18.33 -17.62
N GLY A 616 -12.54 17.50 -16.63
CA GLY A 616 -13.32 16.33 -16.22
C GLY A 616 -13.68 16.32 -14.74
N ALA A 617 -14.54 15.38 -14.37
CA ALA A 617 -14.82 15.09 -12.98
C ALA A 617 -13.72 14.19 -12.39
N ALA A 618 -13.47 14.27 -11.07
CA ALA A 618 -12.62 13.30 -10.41
C ALA A 618 -13.15 11.86 -10.57
N ASP A 619 -12.25 10.89 -10.74
CA ASP A 619 -12.51 9.47 -10.44
C ASP A 619 -12.55 9.25 -8.91
N ASP A 620 -11.81 10.05 -8.12
CA ASP A 620 -11.66 9.96 -6.66
C ASP A 620 -12.55 10.94 -5.87
N LYS A 621 -13.79 11.16 -6.35
CA LYS A 621 -14.74 12.16 -5.81
C LYS A 621 -14.88 12.15 -4.28
N GLU A 622 -15.10 10.96 -3.71
CA GLU A 622 -15.29 10.77 -2.26
C GLU A 622 -14.00 11.13 -1.47
N ASP A 623 -12.81 10.84 -2.00
CA ASP A 623 -11.54 11.18 -1.35
C ASP A 623 -11.20 12.67 -1.48
N VAL A 624 -11.51 13.30 -2.62
CA VAL A 624 -11.40 14.76 -2.84
C VAL A 624 -12.27 15.53 -1.84
N GLU A 625 -13.53 15.13 -1.70
CA GLU A 625 -14.45 15.68 -0.70
C GLU A 625 -13.88 15.54 0.72
N ASN A 626 -13.45 14.34 1.12
CA ASN A 626 -12.90 14.08 2.46
C ASN A 626 -11.67 14.97 2.77
N VAL A 627 -10.78 15.18 1.79
CA VAL A 627 -9.59 16.04 1.92
C VAL A 627 -9.98 17.51 2.13
N ILE A 628 -10.91 18.05 1.34
CA ILE A 628 -11.39 19.43 1.46
C ILE A 628 -12.12 19.63 2.80
N VAL A 629 -12.97 18.67 3.18
CA VAL A 629 -13.74 18.69 4.42
C VAL A 629 -12.83 18.61 5.66
N GLU A 630 -11.76 17.81 5.66
CA GLU A 630 -10.81 17.80 6.78
C GLU A 630 -9.99 19.10 6.83
N ALA A 631 -9.57 19.66 5.70
CA ALA A 631 -8.93 20.98 5.64
C ALA A 631 -9.82 22.08 6.24
N ALA A 632 -11.12 22.08 5.90
CA ALA A 632 -12.12 22.98 6.48
C ALA A 632 -12.28 22.78 8.01
N LYS A 633 -12.38 21.52 8.47
CA LYS A 633 -12.46 21.17 9.91
C LYS A 633 -11.22 21.64 10.69
N ARG A 634 -10.01 21.50 10.13
CA ARG A 634 -8.76 22.02 10.71
C ARG A 634 -8.81 23.55 10.83
N LEU A 635 -9.21 24.26 9.77
CA LEU A 635 -9.34 25.72 9.77
C LEU A 635 -10.35 26.24 10.81
N ASP A 636 -11.49 25.57 10.97
CA ASP A 636 -12.51 25.96 11.97
C ASP A 636 -12.09 25.61 13.40
N LYS A 637 -11.49 24.44 13.65
CA LYS A 637 -10.86 24.07 14.94
C LYS A 637 -9.81 25.09 15.38
N LEU A 638 -9.10 25.70 14.43
CA LEU A 638 -8.14 26.76 14.69
C LEU A 638 -8.79 28.14 14.86
N GLY A 639 -10.01 28.36 14.40
CA GLY A 639 -10.57 29.71 14.24
C GLY A 639 -9.73 30.54 13.27
N ALA A 640 -9.53 30.02 12.05
CA ALA A 640 -8.91 30.74 10.95
C ALA A 640 -9.85 31.81 10.35
N LEU A 641 -9.29 32.82 9.67
CA LEU A 641 -10.10 33.75 8.86
C LEU A 641 -10.91 32.96 7.82
N PRO A 642 -12.13 33.36 7.42
CA PRO A 642 -12.94 32.60 6.47
C PRO A 642 -12.18 32.28 5.17
N TYR A 643 -11.52 33.30 4.62
CA TYR A 643 -10.70 33.29 3.40
C TYR A 643 -9.23 32.91 3.66
N GLN A 644 -8.93 32.08 4.68
CA GLN A 644 -7.55 31.62 4.95
C GLN A 644 -7.05 30.63 3.87
N VAL A 645 -7.97 29.88 3.28
CA VAL A 645 -7.79 28.99 2.13
C VAL A 645 -9.00 29.20 1.22
N GLY A 646 -8.78 29.26 -0.09
CA GLY A 646 -9.78 29.07 -1.11
C GLY A 646 -9.28 28.10 -2.18
N ILE A 647 -10.19 27.28 -2.71
CA ILE A 647 -9.96 26.26 -3.75
C ILE A 647 -10.90 26.58 -4.92
N GLN A 648 -10.37 27.26 -5.93
CA GLN A 648 -11.09 27.57 -7.15
C GLN A 648 -10.96 26.40 -8.13
N PHE A 649 -12.07 25.86 -8.60
CA PHE A 649 -12.09 25.00 -9.78
C PHE A 649 -12.39 25.85 -11.03
N LEU A 650 -11.57 25.68 -12.06
CA LEU A 650 -11.71 26.28 -13.39
C LEU A 650 -11.95 25.16 -14.41
N GLN A 651 -13.22 24.97 -14.80
CA GLN A 651 -13.58 23.91 -15.74
C GLN A 651 -13.23 24.31 -17.18
N ILE A 652 -12.51 23.44 -17.89
CA ILE A 652 -12.21 23.54 -19.32
C ILE A 652 -13.24 22.73 -20.11
N GLY A 653 -13.68 23.24 -21.26
CA GLY A 653 -14.70 22.57 -22.06
C GLY A 653 -16.11 22.72 -21.50
N LYS A 654 -16.98 21.74 -21.80
CA LYS A 654 -18.45 21.81 -21.60
C LYS A 654 -19.03 20.44 -21.21
N ASP A 655 -18.30 19.68 -20.38
CA ASP A 655 -18.75 18.38 -19.87
C ASP A 655 -19.78 18.55 -18.74
N GLU A 656 -20.96 17.93 -18.89
CA GLU A 656 -22.09 18.10 -17.97
C GLU A 656 -21.91 17.32 -16.65
N ASP A 657 -21.27 16.14 -16.67
CA ASP A 657 -21.01 15.32 -15.47
C ASP A 657 -19.90 15.93 -14.59
N ALA A 658 -18.93 16.60 -15.22
CA ALA A 658 -17.92 17.42 -14.56
C ALA A 658 -18.51 18.71 -14.00
N ALA A 659 -19.37 19.40 -14.75
CA ALA A 659 -20.03 20.62 -14.28
C ALA A 659 -20.90 20.35 -13.04
N GLN A 660 -21.74 19.31 -13.08
CA GLN A 660 -22.58 18.92 -11.93
C GLN A 660 -21.72 18.60 -10.70
N TRP A 661 -20.65 17.82 -10.85
CA TRP A 661 -19.80 17.45 -9.71
C TRP A 661 -19.07 18.63 -9.07
N LEU A 662 -18.66 19.62 -9.88
CA LEU A 662 -18.04 20.83 -9.37
C LEU A 662 -19.06 21.75 -8.67
N GLU A 663 -20.31 21.79 -9.14
CA GLU A 663 -21.43 22.48 -8.47
C GLU A 663 -21.79 21.78 -7.14
N GLU A 664 -21.79 20.44 -7.11
CA GLU A 664 -21.96 19.64 -5.89
C GLU A 664 -20.88 19.94 -4.82
N LEU A 665 -19.61 20.10 -5.23
CA LEU A 665 -18.49 20.47 -4.34
C LEU A 665 -18.55 21.91 -3.82
N ASP A 666 -19.22 22.82 -4.52
CA ASP A 666 -19.37 24.22 -4.15
C ASP A 666 -20.47 24.38 -3.07
N ASP A 667 -21.70 23.96 -3.41
CA ASP A 667 -22.88 24.15 -2.57
C ASP A 667 -22.99 23.17 -1.38
N SER A 668 -22.63 21.89 -1.57
CA SER A 668 -23.07 20.82 -0.65
C SER A 668 -22.24 20.71 0.62
N LEU A 669 -20.93 20.92 0.55
CA LEU A 669 -19.97 20.57 1.62
C LEU A 669 -20.33 21.19 2.98
N LYS A 670 -20.74 22.45 2.97
CA LYS A 670 -21.16 23.21 4.15
C LYS A 670 -22.51 22.77 4.70
N GLY A 671 -23.44 22.41 3.82
CA GLY A 671 -24.76 21.92 4.21
C GLY A 671 -24.71 20.54 4.86
N GLU A 672 -23.91 19.62 4.29
CA GLU A 672 -23.85 18.23 4.75
C GLU A 672 -22.88 18.01 5.92
N HIS A 673 -21.69 18.62 5.90
CA HIS A 673 -20.65 18.41 6.92
C HIS A 673 -20.61 19.47 8.01
N GLY A 674 -21.38 20.56 7.88
CA GLY A 674 -21.43 21.65 8.87
C GLY A 674 -20.12 22.45 9.01
N VAL A 675 -19.31 22.48 7.96
CA VAL A 675 -18.01 23.17 7.87
C VAL A 675 -18.15 24.54 7.19
N ARG A 676 -17.12 25.38 7.29
CA ARG A 676 -16.91 26.44 6.27
C ARG A 676 -16.88 25.83 4.87
N ASP A 677 -17.49 26.49 3.88
CA ASP A 677 -17.12 26.25 2.49
C ASP A 677 -15.95 27.18 2.10
N ILE A 678 -15.04 26.61 1.30
CA ILE A 678 -13.73 27.14 0.88
C ILE A 678 -13.48 26.80 -0.60
N VAL A 679 -14.55 26.51 -1.34
CA VAL A 679 -14.55 26.10 -2.74
C VAL A 679 -15.28 27.19 -3.54
N ASP A 680 -14.99 27.28 -4.84
CA ASP A 680 -15.84 27.97 -5.83
C ASP A 680 -15.60 27.33 -7.21
N THR A 681 -16.64 27.16 -8.04
CA THR A 681 -16.49 26.64 -9.42
C THR A 681 -16.86 27.66 -10.50
N ARG A 682 -16.05 27.77 -11.55
CA ARG A 682 -16.31 28.64 -12.71
C ARG A 682 -15.89 27.98 -14.03
N PRO A 683 -16.70 28.04 -15.10
CA PRO A 683 -16.30 27.55 -16.43
C PRO A 683 -15.39 28.53 -17.18
N TRP A 684 -14.48 27.99 -18.01
CA TRP A 684 -13.65 28.76 -18.93
C TRP A 684 -14.36 28.98 -20.28
N ASP A 685 -15.12 30.07 -20.36
CA ASP A 685 -15.60 30.58 -21.64
C ASP A 685 -14.49 31.35 -22.38
N HIS A 686 -14.27 31.06 -23.67
CA HIS A 686 -13.29 31.78 -24.47
C HIS A 686 -13.68 33.28 -24.63
N PRO A 687 -12.74 34.26 -24.58
CA PRO A 687 -13.06 35.71 -24.60
C PRO A 687 -13.73 36.27 -25.86
N ARG A 688 -14.16 35.42 -26.81
CA ARG A 688 -14.94 35.79 -27.99
C ARG A 688 -16.41 35.35 -27.93
N GLU A 689 -16.81 34.55 -26.92
CA GLU A 689 -18.08 33.79 -26.96
C GLU A 689 -19.22 34.35 -26.09
N ILE A 690 -18.96 35.20 -25.09
CA ILE A 690 -19.97 35.61 -24.09
C ILE A 690 -20.07 37.14 -23.90
N GLY A 691 -21.30 37.60 -23.62
CA GLY A 691 -21.67 39.00 -23.41
C GLY A 691 -21.33 39.61 -22.03
N LYS A 692 -20.38 39.05 -21.27
CA LYS A 692 -19.84 39.62 -20.02
C LYS A 692 -18.44 40.22 -20.24
N PRO A 693 -18.03 41.27 -19.52
CA PRO A 693 -16.67 41.79 -19.59
C PRO A 693 -15.62 40.76 -19.15
N LEU A 694 -14.56 40.58 -19.93
CA LEU A 694 -13.46 39.66 -19.62
C LEU A 694 -12.83 39.94 -18.23
N GLN A 695 -12.74 41.21 -17.84
CA GLN A 695 -12.19 41.62 -16.53
C GLN A 695 -13.07 41.17 -15.35
N GLU A 696 -14.39 41.09 -15.53
CA GLU A 696 -15.32 40.58 -14.51
C GLU A 696 -15.11 39.07 -14.32
N ARG A 697 -15.05 38.32 -15.43
CA ARG A 697 -14.83 36.87 -15.43
C ARG A 697 -13.47 36.49 -14.87
N LEU A 698 -12.40 37.20 -15.23
CA LEU A 698 -11.07 36.99 -14.65
C LEU A 698 -11.01 37.37 -13.16
N ALA A 699 -11.80 38.36 -12.70
CA ALA A 699 -11.92 38.66 -11.28
C ALA A 699 -12.71 37.57 -10.51
N GLN A 700 -13.74 37.00 -11.12
CA GLN A 700 -14.47 35.84 -10.56
C GLN A 700 -13.54 34.61 -10.43
N ILE A 701 -12.83 34.22 -11.50
CA ILE A 701 -11.87 33.10 -11.49
C ILE A 701 -10.71 33.31 -10.51
N LEU A 702 -10.27 34.56 -10.27
CA LEU A 702 -9.14 34.85 -9.39
C LEU A 702 -9.52 35.10 -7.92
N LEU A 703 -10.79 35.36 -7.62
CA LEU A 703 -11.21 35.82 -6.30
C LEU A 703 -12.40 35.05 -5.71
N GLY A 704 -13.14 34.24 -6.47
CA GLY A 704 -14.38 33.59 -6.00
C GLY A 704 -14.20 32.85 -4.68
N ALA A 705 -13.35 31.82 -4.70
CA ALA A 705 -13.05 31.00 -3.51
C ALA A 705 -12.42 31.77 -2.31
N ILE A 706 -11.99 33.03 -2.48
CA ILE A 706 -11.30 33.84 -1.45
C ILE A 706 -11.98 35.18 -1.11
N ASP A 707 -13.05 35.55 -1.82
CA ASP A 707 -13.81 36.79 -1.64
C ASP A 707 -15.26 36.65 -2.13
N ARG A 708 -16.11 36.09 -1.26
CA ARG A 708 -17.56 35.88 -1.45
C ARG A 708 -18.38 37.08 -1.93
N SER A 709 -17.80 38.28 -1.94
CA SER A 709 -18.42 39.45 -2.56
C SER A 709 -18.49 39.37 -4.10
N GLN A 710 -17.85 38.38 -4.73
CA GLN A 710 -17.99 38.11 -6.16
C GLN A 710 -19.17 37.17 -6.51
N ASP A 711 -19.79 36.54 -5.51
CA ASP A 711 -20.86 35.56 -5.68
C ASP A 711 -22.20 36.27 -5.97
N GLY A 712 -22.41 36.52 -7.26
CA GLY A 712 -23.38 37.49 -7.76
C GLY A 712 -24.85 37.07 -7.73
N ASN A 713 -25.37 36.52 -6.63
CA ASN A 713 -26.82 36.38 -6.43
C ASN A 713 -27.24 36.62 -4.97
N GLY A 714 -28.12 37.60 -4.73
CA GLY A 714 -28.30 38.18 -3.41
C GLY A 714 -29.42 37.55 -2.57
N THR A 715 -29.05 36.93 -1.44
CA THR A 715 -29.90 36.88 -0.24
C THR A 715 -29.11 37.31 0.99
N VAL A 716 -29.41 38.52 1.49
CA VAL A 716 -29.04 38.94 2.85
C VAL A 716 -30.23 38.65 3.74
N GLU A 717 -30.20 37.52 4.44
CA GLU A 717 -31.00 37.34 5.66
C GLU A 717 -30.21 37.87 6.88
N VAL A 718 -30.95 38.30 7.91
CA VAL A 718 -30.50 39.22 8.98
C VAL A 718 -30.59 38.57 10.35
#